data_AF-A0A0D3FHG1-F1
#
_entry.id   AF-A0A0D3FHG1-F1
#
_cell.length_a   1.000
_cell.length_b   1.000
_cell.length_c   1.000
_cell.angle_alpha   90.00
_cell.angle_beta   90.00
_cell.angle_gamma   90.00
#
_symmetry.space_group_name_H-M   'P 1'
#
loop_
_entity.id
_entity.type
_entity.pdbx_description
1 polymer ?
#
loop_
_entity_poly.entity_id
_entity_poly.type
_entity_poly.pdbx_seq_one_letter_code
_entity_poly.pdbx_strand_id
1 'polypeptide(L)'
;MEACKLFWLMLEWSAEPFYGNLMLMGFLKCGQIDKAYQIFKRMPVKDLVSWNSMIAGTARNSCLKDAMNIFSKLVNSGLVPDGFSFSSVLSACAQAGARCYGMWVHQLMAELGLEMNHILSSSLVDMYAKCGRIDVAIGIFKTIKRNHVSVWNTMIGGLAAHGLGSDAVMFFREMESEGLVPDGVTFVALLTACSHSGMVEEARQYFEAMTTKYSITPRIEHYGAMVDTLSRAGLLDEAYDLVKTMNVKPDAVIWRALLSACCRYRQTKLGEITVKEIAFQGSGDYTLLSNIYSSANRWEDSEEVWKERKKKGIRKSKGLSWVELGRSTHEFKAGDRSHPDTDGIYKVLHRLSNKAKSEGYIPLTELVSKDVSEEEREENLTVHSEKLAVAYSILKTMPRTEIMVSKNLQTCSDCHEWMKIVSKNRGNKTRPISTTILARSTRKESKQSFKTSRHLHSESVESSIEVLKQSDLEHLKSLQCYNIPQKVSGVKTDWPATILVFDIETTGFSRRYERIIEFAVRDLMGGKNSTIQTLINPEREIKNAYVHGISSSMVCKPDIPRFREFIPILLQYVLSRQMADKPVLWVAHNGRSFDVPFLMYEFQRSKIEMPGDWLFVDTLPIARQLIDSDGEKLKSVSLDNLREHYKIPLAGSAHRAMQDVITLCYVLQKLTFELKLTVPQLLERSFRVSDLSTPRPGK
;
A
#
# COMPACT_ATOMS: atom_id res chain seq x y z
N MET A 1 -3.58 32.56 20.44
CA MET A 1 -2.52 32.64 19.41
C MET A 1 -1.17 32.18 19.97
N GLU A 2 -0.90 32.43 21.25
CA GLU A 2 0.29 31.96 21.98
C GLU A 2 0.47 30.43 21.95
N ALA A 3 -0.61 29.66 22.12
CA ALA A 3 -0.53 28.19 22.13
C ALA A 3 0.08 27.62 20.83
N CYS A 4 -0.28 28.17 19.66
CA CYS A 4 0.31 27.74 18.38
C CYS A 4 1.80 28.12 18.28
N LYS A 5 2.22 29.27 18.81
CA LYS A 5 3.63 29.70 18.78
C LYS A 5 4.52 28.82 19.68
N LEU A 6 4.06 28.55 20.90
CA LEU A 6 4.71 27.59 21.82
C LEU A 6 4.79 26.19 21.20
N PHE A 7 3.78 25.78 20.44
CA PHE A 7 3.76 24.49 19.75
C PHE A 7 4.74 24.40 18.57
N TRP A 8 4.88 25.47 17.79
CA TRP A 8 5.87 25.52 16.71
C TRP A 8 7.30 25.43 17.27
N LEU A 9 7.56 26.08 18.41
CA LEU A 9 8.82 25.95 19.14
C LEU A 9 9.02 24.53 19.70
N MET A 10 7.95 23.90 20.23
CA MET A 10 8.00 22.52 20.73
C MET A 10 8.35 21.50 19.63
N LEU A 11 7.88 21.71 18.40
CA LEU A 11 8.22 20.86 17.25
C LEU A 11 9.70 20.94 16.86
N GLU A 12 10.41 22.00 17.21
CA GLU A 12 11.83 22.16 16.87
C GLU A 12 12.75 21.56 17.96
N TRP A 13 12.29 21.48 19.21
CA TRP A 13 13.12 21.07 20.36
C TRP A 13 12.73 19.70 20.95
N SER A 14 11.54 19.18 20.62
CA SER A 14 11.12 17.84 21.07
C SER A 14 11.68 16.74 20.16
N ALA A 15 12.44 15.82 20.75
CA ALA A 15 13.00 14.65 20.08
C ALA A 15 11.97 13.51 19.87
N GLU A 16 10.76 13.60 20.43
CA GLU A 16 9.73 12.57 20.32
C GLU A 16 8.78 12.82 19.14
N PRO A 17 8.70 11.88 18.15
CA PRO A 17 7.84 12.05 16.96
C PRO A 17 6.34 12.10 17.27
N PHE A 18 5.91 11.67 18.46
CA PHE A 18 4.51 11.47 18.83
C PHE A 18 3.63 12.72 18.61
N TYR A 19 4.05 13.87 19.13
CA TYR A 19 3.28 15.12 19.01
C TYR A 19 3.17 15.59 17.55
N GLY A 20 4.26 15.43 16.79
CA GLY A 20 4.26 15.69 15.35
C GLY A 20 3.29 14.76 14.62
N ASN A 21 3.34 13.45 14.89
CA ASN A 21 2.46 12.45 14.29
C ASN A 21 0.97 12.72 14.55
N LEU A 22 0.62 13.12 15.79
CA LEU A 22 -0.76 13.46 16.13
C LEU A 22 -1.28 14.66 15.31
N MET A 23 -0.46 15.71 15.17
CA MET A 23 -0.84 16.88 14.38
C MET A 23 -0.91 16.57 12.89
N LEU A 24 0.04 15.80 12.35
CA LEU A 24 0.02 15.34 10.97
C LEU A 24 -1.31 14.65 10.67
N MET A 25 -1.71 13.69 11.49
CA MET A 25 -3.00 13.01 11.34
C MET A 25 -4.19 13.98 11.38
N GLY A 26 -4.17 14.98 12.26
CA GLY A 26 -5.21 16.01 12.35
C GLY A 26 -5.34 16.87 11.09
N PHE A 27 -4.24 17.47 10.62
CA PHE A 27 -4.27 18.31 9.42
C PHE A 27 -4.56 17.53 8.15
N LEU A 28 -4.05 16.29 8.03
CA LEU A 28 -4.33 15.42 6.91
C LEU A 28 -5.80 15.01 6.86
N LYS A 29 -6.43 14.71 8.01
CA LYS A 29 -7.89 14.46 8.09
C LYS A 29 -8.71 15.67 7.63
N CYS A 30 -8.25 16.89 7.92
CA CYS A 30 -8.90 18.13 7.47
C CYS A 30 -8.55 18.51 6.01
N GLY A 31 -7.76 17.71 5.30
CA GLY A 31 -7.32 18.00 3.93
C GLY A 31 -6.36 19.18 3.79
N GLN A 32 -5.75 19.65 4.89
CA GLN A 32 -4.79 20.76 4.90
C GLN A 32 -3.36 20.22 4.71
N ILE A 33 -3.08 19.68 3.52
CA ILE A 33 -1.82 18.98 3.20
C ILE A 33 -0.61 19.90 3.36
N ASP A 34 -0.71 21.15 2.93
CA ASP A 34 0.42 22.10 3.02
C ASP A 34 0.88 22.32 4.46
N LYS A 35 -0.08 22.43 5.40
CA LYS A 35 0.22 22.56 6.83
C LYS A 35 0.80 21.28 7.41
N ALA A 36 0.27 20.12 7.01
CA ALA A 36 0.84 18.83 7.40
C ALA A 36 2.29 18.70 6.88
N TYR A 37 2.57 19.10 5.64
CA TYR A 37 3.92 19.07 5.07
C TYR A 37 4.88 20.03 5.80
N GLN A 38 4.41 21.22 6.20
CA GLN A 38 5.21 22.14 7.01
C GLN A 38 5.59 21.54 8.36
N ILE A 39 4.65 20.87 9.05
CA ILE A 39 4.90 20.18 10.32
C ILE A 39 5.89 19.04 10.08
N PHE A 40 5.63 18.20 9.09
CA PHE A 40 6.50 17.08 8.74
C PHE A 40 7.93 17.55 8.50
N LYS A 41 8.12 18.64 7.74
CA LYS A 41 9.44 19.21 7.47
C LYS A 41 10.15 19.69 8.75
N ARG A 42 9.41 20.33 9.66
CA ARG A 42 9.94 20.88 10.91
C ARG A 42 10.24 19.85 11.99
N MET A 43 9.65 18.66 11.93
CA MET A 43 9.94 17.59 12.88
C MET A 43 11.43 17.18 12.81
N PRO A 44 12.18 17.24 13.94
CA PRO A 44 13.60 16.89 13.96
C PRO A 44 13.82 15.39 13.75
N VAL A 45 12.91 14.56 14.27
CA VAL A 45 12.91 13.10 14.10
C VAL A 45 11.61 12.67 13.42
N LYS A 46 11.72 11.80 12.42
CA LYS A 46 10.59 11.21 11.69
C LYS A 46 10.70 9.69 11.81
N ASP A 47 9.68 9.07 12.37
CA ASP A 47 9.58 7.61 12.43
C ASP A 47 8.73 7.09 11.26
N LEU A 48 8.64 5.75 11.14
CA LEU A 48 7.85 5.12 10.08
C LEU A 48 6.37 5.57 10.14
N VAL A 49 5.84 5.86 11.32
CA VAL A 49 4.47 6.39 11.51
C VAL A 49 4.32 7.78 10.90
N SER A 50 5.31 8.67 11.05
CA SER A 50 5.34 9.99 10.40
C SER A 50 5.26 9.85 8.87
N TRP A 51 6.10 8.98 8.31
CA TRP A 51 6.15 8.72 6.86
C TRP A 51 4.85 8.11 6.35
N ASN A 52 4.37 7.06 7.02
CA ASN A 52 3.12 6.37 6.68
C ASN A 52 1.91 7.31 6.74
N SER A 53 1.86 8.20 7.74
CA SER A 53 0.81 9.22 7.85
C SER A 53 0.82 10.15 6.64
N MET A 54 1.99 10.64 6.25
CA MET A 54 2.13 11.54 5.10
C MET A 54 1.80 10.85 3.77
N ILE A 55 2.26 9.61 3.56
CA ILE A 55 1.94 8.82 2.36
C ILE A 55 0.43 8.58 2.28
N ALA A 56 -0.19 8.06 3.34
CA ALA A 56 -1.63 7.79 3.36
C ALA A 56 -2.46 9.09 3.22
N GLY A 57 -2.01 10.17 3.84
CA GLY A 57 -2.68 11.47 3.76
C GLY A 57 -2.61 12.12 2.38
N THR A 58 -1.47 12.01 1.69
CA THR A 58 -1.31 12.50 0.31
C THR A 58 -2.02 11.60 -0.70
N ALA A 59 -1.99 10.28 -0.50
CA ALA A 59 -2.74 9.30 -1.29
C ALA A 59 -4.26 9.59 -1.25
N ARG A 60 -4.84 9.78 -0.06
CA ARG A 60 -6.28 10.09 0.12
C ARG A 60 -6.74 11.39 -0.53
N ASN A 61 -5.83 12.33 -0.77
CA ASN A 61 -6.15 13.58 -1.44
C ASN A 61 -5.77 13.57 -2.93
N SER A 62 -5.52 12.38 -3.49
CA SER A 62 -5.21 12.15 -4.92
C SER A 62 -3.96 12.87 -5.42
N CYS A 63 -3.01 13.17 -4.53
CA CYS A 63 -1.72 13.75 -4.89
C CYS A 63 -0.67 12.65 -5.12
N LEU A 64 -0.74 11.94 -6.26
CA LEU A 64 0.18 10.84 -6.56
C LEU A 64 1.65 11.28 -6.53
N LYS A 65 1.98 12.41 -7.18
CA LYS A 65 3.37 12.91 -7.26
C LYS A 65 3.96 13.14 -5.87
N ASP A 66 3.18 13.71 -4.95
CA ASP A 66 3.60 13.94 -3.58
C ASP A 66 3.74 12.62 -2.81
N ALA A 67 2.77 11.71 -2.94
CA ALA A 67 2.82 10.39 -2.31
C ALA A 67 4.06 9.60 -2.75
N MET A 68 4.36 9.58 -4.05
CA MET A 68 5.55 8.93 -4.60
C MET A 68 6.85 9.59 -4.17
N ASN A 69 6.90 10.93 -4.12
CA ASN A 69 8.08 11.67 -3.65
C ASN A 69 8.36 11.38 -2.17
N ILE A 70 7.32 11.36 -1.33
CA ILE A 70 7.45 11.05 0.10
C ILE A 70 7.87 9.59 0.28
N PHE A 71 7.32 8.66 -0.49
CA PHE A 71 7.72 7.25 -0.45
C PHE A 71 9.16 7.04 -0.92
N SER A 72 9.59 7.70 -2.01
CA SER A 72 10.98 7.69 -2.46
C SER A 72 11.93 8.22 -1.38
N LYS A 73 11.54 9.30 -0.68
CA LYS A 73 12.30 9.81 0.48
C LYS A 73 12.32 8.83 1.65
N LEU A 74 11.24 8.10 1.92
CA LEU A 74 11.21 7.03 2.93
C LEU A 74 12.23 5.94 2.56
N VAL A 75 12.20 5.44 1.32
CA VAL A 75 13.15 4.43 0.82
C VAL A 75 14.61 4.92 0.95
N ASN A 76 14.86 6.20 0.66
CA ASN A 76 16.19 6.81 0.78
C ASN A 76 16.58 7.23 2.21
N SER A 77 15.66 7.17 3.18
CA SER A 77 15.92 7.56 4.57
C SER A 77 16.63 6.47 5.39
N GLY A 78 16.83 5.28 4.81
CA GLY A 78 17.37 4.11 5.50
C GLY A 78 16.34 3.36 6.36
N LEU A 79 15.11 3.86 6.47
CA LEU A 79 14.00 3.13 7.09
C LEU A 79 13.41 2.11 6.11
N VAL A 80 13.13 0.90 6.59
CA VAL A 80 12.47 -0.14 5.80
C VAL A 80 10.97 0.16 5.73
N PRO A 81 10.39 0.38 4.53
CA PRO A 81 8.95 0.57 4.41
C PRO A 81 8.20 -0.71 4.79
N ASP A 82 7.08 -0.58 5.50
CA ASP A 82 6.25 -1.71 5.92
C ASP A 82 5.07 -1.96 4.97
N GLY A 83 4.29 -3.00 5.23
CA GLY A 83 3.10 -3.30 4.43
C GLY A 83 2.07 -2.16 4.39
N PHE A 84 2.06 -1.26 5.38
CA PHE A 84 1.20 -0.08 5.37
C PHE A 84 1.73 1.01 4.42
N SER A 85 3.05 1.23 4.37
CA SER A 85 3.69 2.12 3.40
C SER A 85 3.31 1.71 1.97
N PHE A 86 3.46 0.42 1.67
CA PHE A 86 3.19 -0.14 0.34
C PHE A 86 1.71 -0.13 -0.03
N SER A 87 0.80 -0.54 0.88
CA SER A 87 -0.64 -0.47 0.60
C SER A 87 -1.11 0.97 0.31
N SER A 88 -0.57 1.94 1.04
CA SER A 88 -0.89 3.36 0.85
C SER A 88 -0.43 3.90 -0.50
N VAL A 89 0.80 3.56 -0.94
CA VAL A 89 1.31 3.94 -2.25
C VAL A 89 0.60 3.20 -3.40
N LEU A 90 0.34 1.90 -3.25
CA LEU A 90 -0.40 1.13 -4.25
C LEU A 90 -1.81 1.72 -4.44
N SER A 91 -2.48 2.11 -3.35
CA SER A 91 -3.77 2.79 -3.41
C SER A 91 -3.67 4.14 -4.14
N ALA A 92 -2.61 4.93 -3.90
CA ALA A 92 -2.38 6.17 -4.63
C ALA A 92 -2.21 5.91 -6.15
N CYS A 93 -1.43 4.89 -6.52
CA CYS A 93 -1.24 4.48 -7.91
C CYS A 93 -2.57 4.02 -8.54
N ALA A 94 -3.34 3.22 -7.81
CA ALA A 94 -4.65 2.73 -8.23
C ALA A 94 -5.64 3.87 -8.51
N GLN A 95 -5.69 4.88 -7.62
CA GLN A 95 -6.56 6.05 -7.77
C GLN A 95 -6.15 6.93 -8.95
N ALA A 96 -4.86 7.11 -9.17
CA ALA A 96 -4.34 7.92 -10.27
C ALA A 96 -4.31 7.19 -11.63
N GLY A 97 -4.46 5.85 -11.62
CA GLY A 97 -4.24 5.01 -12.81
C GLY A 97 -2.78 4.96 -13.24
N ALA A 98 -1.86 5.13 -12.30
CA ALA A 98 -0.44 5.27 -12.57
C ALA A 98 0.27 3.92 -12.62
N ARG A 99 0.15 3.26 -13.78
CA ARG A 99 0.62 1.90 -14.01
C ARG A 99 2.13 1.76 -13.83
N CYS A 100 2.94 2.69 -14.34
CA CYS A 100 4.39 2.57 -14.27
C CYS A 100 4.89 2.64 -12.83
N TYR A 101 4.35 3.58 -12.05
CA TYR A 101 4.64 3.67 -10.62
C TYR A 101 4.17 2.43 -9.87
N GLY A 102 2.95 1.95 -10.15
CA GLY A 102 2.44 0.72 -9.54
C GLY A 102 3.32 -0.51 -9.82
N MET A 103 3.83 -0.66 -11.05
CA MET A 103 4.76 -1.74 -11.40
C MET A 103 6.11 -1.61 -10.69
N TRP A 104 6.65 -0.39 -10.60
CA TRP A 104 7.90 -0.15 -9.84
C TRP A 104 7.73 -0.50 -8.36
N VAL A 105 6.59 -0.10 -7.76
CA VAL A 105 6.27 -0.44 -6.36
C VAL A 105 6.14 -1.94 -6.18
N HIS A 106 5.44 -2.64 -7.08
CA HIS A 106 5.30 -4.10 -7.03
C HIS A 106 6.66 -4.80 -7.16
N GLN A 107 7.53 -4.35 -8.07
CA GLN A 107 8.89 -4.87 -8.20
C GLN A 107 9.70 -4.66 -6.91
N LEU A 108 9.62 -3.46 -6.32
CA LEU A 108 10.28 -3.17 -5.04
C LEU A 108 9.74 -4.04 -3.89
N MET A 109 8.43 -4.32 -3.85
CA MET A 109 7.86 -5.25 -2.87
C MET A 109 8.46 -6.65 -2.98
N ALA A 110 8.65 -7.13 -4.22
CA ALA A 110 9.25 -8.43 -4.50
C ALA A 110 10.74 -8.44 -4.12
N GLU A 111 11.48 -7.38 -4.42
CA GLU A 111 12.90 -7.22 -4.07
C GLU A 111 13.13 -7.17 -2.56
N LEU A 112 12.24 -6.51 -1.81
CA LEU A 112 12.28 -6.45 -0.35
C LEU A 112 11.73 -7.73 0.32
N GLY A 113 11.18 -8.67 -0.46
CA GLY A 113 10.65 -9.94 0.04
C GLY A 113 9.51 -9.77 1.04
N LEU A 114 8.63 -8.78 0.83
CA LEU A 114 7.54 -8.49 1.76
C LEU A 114 6.54 -9.64 1.86
N GLU A 115 6.16 -9.97 3.09
CA GLU A 115 5.13 -10.95 3.35
C GLU A 115 3.75 -10.42 2.93
N MET A 116 3.06 -11.19 2.09
CA MET A 116 1.75 -10.81 1.57
C MET A 116 0.66 -11.14 2.60
N ASN A 117 0.16 -10.10 3.28
CA ASN A 117 -1.08 -10.17 4.03
C ASN A 117 -2.30 -9.79 3.16
N HIS A 118 -3.51 -9.92 3.71
CA HIS A 118 -4.74 -9.61 2.97
C HIS A 118 -4.84 -8.14 2.56
N ILE A 119 -4.27 -7.20 3.33
CA ILE A 119 -4.29 -5.75 3.02
C ILE A 119 -3.42 -5.45 1.81
N LEU A 120 -2.18 -5.96 1.80
CA LEU A 120 -1.24 -5.82 0.68
C LEU A 120 -1.78 -6.52 -0.57
N SER A 121 -2.30 -7.74 -0.40
CA SER A 121 -2.93 -8.52 -1.47
C SER A 121 -4.08 -7.76 -2.14
N SER A 122 -5.04 -7.26 -1.35
CA SER A 122 -6.11 -6.40 -1.84
C SER A 122 -5.56 -5.15 -2.53
N SER A 123 -4.59 -4.46 -1.93
CA SER A 123 -4.04 -3.22 -2.51
C SER A 123 -3.34 -3.45 -3.86
N LEU A 124 -2.66 -4.58 -4.01
CA LEU A 124 -1.96 -4.95 -5.24
C LEU A 124 -2.93 -5.33 -6.36
N VAL A 125 -3.93 -6.16 -6.04
CA VAL A 125 -5.01 -6.52 -6.98
C VAL A 125 -5.79 -5.27 -7.40
N ASP A 126 -6.15 -4.39 -6.45
CA ASP A 126 -6.85 -3.13 -6.72
C ASP A 126 -6.02 -2.22 -7.65
N MET A 127 -4.71 -2.13 -7.41
CA MET A 127 -3.81 -1.33 -8.24
C MET A 127 -3.80 -1.80 -9.69
N TYR A 128 -3.59 -3.09 -9.95
CA TYR A 128 -3.59 -3.60 -11.33
C TYR A 128 -4.97 -3.49 -11.99
N ALA A 129 -6.04 -3.84 -11.27
CA ALA A 129 -7.41 -3.74 -11.79
C ALA A 129 -7.73 -2.28 -12.18
N LYS A 130 -7.49 -1.32 -11.29
CA LYS A 130 -7.74 0.11 -11.57
C LYS A 130 -6.78 0.70 -12.61
N CYS A 131 -5.56 0.18 -12.74
CA CYS A 131 -4.63 0.56 -13.81
C CYS A 131 -4.92 -0.12 -15.16
N GLY A 132 -6.12 -0.67 -15.36
CA GLY A 132 -6.55 -1.22 -16.64
C GLY A 132 -6.03 -2.62 -16.97
N ARG A 133 -5.29 -3.26 -16.05
CA ARG A 133 -4.68 -4.60 -16.25
C ARG A 133 -5.41 -5.65 -15.41
N ILE A 134 -6.68 -5.88 -15.76
CA ILE A 134 -7.54 -6.86 -15.09
C ILE A 134 -7.00 -8.29 -15.24
N ASP A 135 -6.35 -8.58 -16.37
CA ASP A 135 -5.67 -9.84 -16.64
C ASP A 135 -4.56 -10.13 -15.61
N VAL A 136 -3.73 -9.12 -15.32
CA VAL A 136 -2.67 -9.23 -14.31
C VAL A 136 -3.26 -9.31 -12.91
N ALA A 137 -4.33 -8.55 -12.63
CA ALA A 137 -5.03 -8.60 -11.35
C ALA A 137 -5.58 -10.02 -11.06
N ILE A 138 -6.22 -10.66 -12.06
CA ILE A 138 -6.69 -12.04 -11.96
C ILE A 138 -5.50 -13.01 -11.77
N GLY A 139 -4.40 -12.82 -12.51
CA GLY A 139 -3.20 -13.62 -12.37
C GLY A 139 -2.62 -13.58 -10.95
N ILE A 140 -2.48 -12.38 -10.39
CA ILE A 140 -2.02 -12.18 -9.00
C ILE A 140 -3.01 -12.78 -8.02
N PHE A 141 -4.31 -12.54 -8.22
CA PHE A 141 -5.36 -13.06 -7.34
C PHE A 141 -5.28 -14.59 -7.21
N LYS A 142 -4.99 -15.31 -8.30
CA LYS A 142 -4.86 -16.76 -8.30
C LYS A 142 -3.58 -17.30 -7.62
N THR A 143 -2.56 -16.47 -7.42
CA THR A 143 -1.27 -16.90 -6.82
C THR A 143 -1.16 -16.57 -5.34
N ILE A 144 -1.94 -15.60 -4.85
CA ILE A 144 -1.93 -15.19 -3.44
C ILE A 144 -2.83 -16.06 -2.57
N LYS A 145 -2.62 -16.04 -1.25
CA LYS A 145 -3.55 -16.63 -0.29
C LYS A 145 -4.80 -15.75 -0.18
N ARG A 146 -5.97 -16.32 -0.49
CA ARG A 146 -7.26 -15.61 -0.57
C ARG A 146 -8.18 -15.88 0.62
N ASN A 147 -7.62 -16.02 1.82
CA ASN A 147 -8.34 -16.43 3.02
C ASN A 147 -9.15 -15.32 3.71
N HIS A 148 -9.32 -14.15 3.08
CA HIS A 148 -10.05 -13.02 3.66
C HIS A 148 -10.97 -12.37 2.62
N VAL A 149 -12.20 -12.04 3.04
CA VAL A 149 -13.27 -11.49 2.19
C VAL A 149 -12.85 -10.21 1.45
N SER A 150 -11.98 -9.39 2.05
CA SER A 150 -11.49 -8.15 1.42
C SER A 150 -10.79 -8.37 0.07
N VAL A 151 -10.09 -9.49 -0.11
CA VAL A 151 -9.36 -9.81 -1.34
C VAL A 151 -10.35 -10.16 -2.46
N TRP A 152 -11.36 -10.94 -2.14
CA TRP A 152 -12.48 -11.28 -3.03
C TRP A 152 -13.28 -10.04 -3.43
N ASN A 153 -13.67 -9.21 -2.46
CA ASN A 153 -14.40 -7.96 -2.72
C ASN A 153 -13.63 -7.04 -3.66
N THR A 154 -12.31 -6.99 -3.52
CA THR A 154 -11.44 -6.20 -4.42
C THR A 154 -11.46 -6.76 -5.84
N MET A 155 -11.35 -8.08 -6.01
CA MET A 155 -11.37 -8.71 -7.33
C MET A 155 -12.75 -8.58 -8.01
N ILE A 156 -13.84 -8.85 -7.29
CA ILE A 156 -15.22 -8.68 -7.77
C ILE A 156 -15.48 -7.22 -8.17
N GLY A 157 -15.08 -6.27 -7.33
CA GLY A 157 -15.18 -4.83 -7.64
C GLY A 157 -14.31 -4.41 -8.83
N GLY A 158 -13.13 -5.02 -8.98
CA GLY A 158 -12.28 -4.85 -10.15
C GLY A 158 -12.96 -5.32 -11.44
N LEU A 159 -13.54 -6.53 -11.45
CA LEU A 159 -14.29 -7.06 -12.59
C LEU A 159 -15.51 -6.19 -12.93
N ALA A 160 -16.23 -5.72 -11.91
CA ALA A 160 -17.34 -4.79 -12.06
C ALA A 160 -16.93 -3.48 -12.77
N ALA A 161 -15.79 -2.90 -12.38
CA ALA A 161 -15.27 -1.67 -13.00
C ALA A 161 -14.88 -1.86 -14.48
N HIS A 162 -14.59 -3.10 -14.89
CA HIS A 162 -14.27 -3.48 -16.28
C HIS A 162 -15.50 -3.95 -17.07
N GLY A 163 -16.70 -3.95 -16.49
CA GLY A 163 -17.93 -4.43 -17.14
C GLY A 163 -17.96 -5.95 -17.34
N LEU A 164 -17.14 -6.70 -16.57
CA LEU A 164 -17.07 -8.16 -16.61
C LEU A 164 -18.01 -8.76 -15.57
N GLY A 165 -19.31 -8.46 -15.68
CA GLY A 165 -20.32 -8.85 -14.69
C GLY A 165 -20.45 -10.36 -14.50
N SER A 166 -20.47 -11.12 -15.59
CA SER A 166 -20.56 -12.59 -15.53
C SER A 166 -19.36 -13.21 -14.81
N ASP A 167 -18.16 -12.69 -15.04
CA ASP A 167 -16.95 -13.12 -14.31
C ASP A 167 -17.06 -12.72 -12.83
N ALA A 168 -17.55 -11.53 -12.51
CA ALA A 168 -17.75 -11.10 -11.12
C ALA A 168 -18.68 -12.05 -10.35
N VAL A 169 -19.76 -12.51 -10.99
CA VAL A 169 -20.68 -13.51 -10.45
C VAL A 169 -20.00 -14.87 -10.27
N MET A 170 -19.17 -15.29 -11.23
CA MET A 170 -18.40 -16.54 -11.11
C MET A 170 -17.44 -16.50 -9.91
N PHE A 171 -16.70 -15.41 -9.73
CA PHE A 171 -15.78 -15.24 -8.59
C PHE A 171 -16.52 -15.18 -7.25
N PHE A 172 -17.73 -14.63 -7.21
CA PHE A 172 -18.57 -14.69 -6.02
C PHE A 172 -18.98 -16.14 -5.67
N ARG A 173 -19.36 -16.94 -6.66
CA ARG A 173 -19.67 -18.37 -6.44
C ARG A 173 -18.43 -19.15 -5.98
N GLU A 174 -17.26 -18.84 -6.53
CA GLU A 174 -15.98 -19.42 -6.08
C GLU A 174 -15.70 -19.06 -4.61
N MET A 175 -15.89 -17.79 -4.23
CA MET A 175 -15.77 -17.33 -2.84
C MET A 175 -16.66 -18.13 -1.88
N GLU A 176 -17.92 -18.36 -2.25
CA GLU A 176 -18.84 -19.18 -1.45
C GLU A 176 -18.36 -20.64 -1.34
N SER A 177 -17.85 -21.20 -2.44
CA SER A 177 -17.35 -22.57 -2.47
C SER A 177 -16.08 -22.78 -1.62
N GLU A 178 -15.29 -21.72 -1.42
CA GLU A 178 -14.15 -21.71 -0.50
C GLU A 178 -14.55 -21.47 0.97
N GLY A 179 -15.85 -21.37 1.26
CA GLY A 179 -16.38 -21.25 2.62
C GLY A 179 -16.26 -19.84 3.23
N LEU A 180 -15.96 -18.81 2.43
CA LEU A 180 -15.95 -17.43 2.90
C LEU A 180 -17.36 -16.85 2.93
N VAL A 181 -17.72 -16.22 4.05
CA VAL A 181 -19.03 -15.57 4.22
C VAL A 181 -19.01 -14.20 3.53
N PRO A 182 -19.92 -13.95 2.56
CA PRO A 182 -20.10 -12.63 1.96
C PRO A 182 -20.48 -11.56 2.98
N ASP A 183 -19.99 -10.34 2.78
CA ASP A 183 -20.37 -9.18 3.58
C ASP A 183 -21.10 -8.12 2.74
N GLY A 184 -21.57 -7.04 3.36
CA GLY A 184 -22.24 -5.97 2.61
C GLY A 184 -21.36 -5.34 1.52
N VAL A 185 -20.03 -5.34 1.68
CA VAL A 185 -19.12 -4.85 0.63
C VAL A 185 -19.12 -5.79 -0.58
N THR A 186 -19.23 -7.10 -0.37
CA THR A 186 -19.42 -8.09 -1.44
C THR A 186 -20.66 -7.79 -2.27
N PHE A 187 -21.79 -7.51 -1.63
CA PHE A 187 -23.05 -7.22 -2.33
C PHE A 187 -23.03 -5.90 -3.08
N VAL A 188 -22.40 -4.86 -2.55
CA VAL A 188 -22.18 -3.61 -3.30
C VAL A 188 -21.37 -3.87 -4.57
N ALA A 189 -20.31 -4.68 -4.49
CA ALA A 189 -19.48 -5.02 -5.64
C ALA A 189 -20.27 -5.82 -6.71
N LEU A 190 -21.07 -6.81 -6.27
CA LEU A 190 -21.96 -7.59 -7.15
C LEU A 190 -23.01 -6.72 -7.85
N LEU A 191 -23.73 -5.89 -7.10
CA LEU A 191 -24.77 -5.01 -7.66
C LEU A 191 -24.15 -4.01 -8.64
N THR A 192 -22.95 -3.50 -8.35
CA THR A 192 -22.20 -2.64 -9.28
C THR A 192 -21.82 -3.40 -10.56
N ALA A 193 -21.39 -4.66 -10.45
CA ALA A 193 -21.07 -5.50 -11.60
C ALA A 193 -22.29 -5.73 -12.49
N CYS A 194 -23.45 -5.97 -11.86
CA CYS A 194 -24.72 -6.14 -12.54
C CYS A 194 -25.16 -4.84 -13.25
N SER A 195 -25.08 -3.70 -12.56
CA SER A 195 -25.35 -2.36 -13.12
C SER A 195 -24.52 -2.09 -14.39
N HIS A 196 -23.23 -2.37 -14.33
CA HIS A 196 -22.31 -2.10 -15.43
C HIS A 196 -22.46 -3.07 -16.62
N SER A 197 -23.07 -4.22 -16.39
CA SER A 197 -23.24 -5.28 -17.40
C SER A 197 -24.70 -5.43 -17.86
N GLY A 198 -25.62 -4.61 -17.33
CA GLY A 198 -27.05 -4.67 -17.67
C GLY A 198 -27.79 -5.90 -17.12
N MET A 199 -27.25 -6.58 -16.11
CA MET A 199 -27.80 -7.82 -15.52
C MET A 199 -28.84 -7.48 -14.44
N VAL A 200 -29.99 -6.96 -14.86
CA VAL A 200 -31.00 -6.41 -13.93
C VAL A 200 -31.63 -7.50 -13.06
N GLU A 201 -31.91 -8.68 -13.61
CA GLU A 201 -32.55 -9.77 -12.86
C GLU A 201 -31.60 -10.36 -11.82
N GLU A 202 -30.33 -10.56 -12.15
CA GLU A 202 -29.30 -10.97 -11.21
C GLU A 202 -29.14 -9.93 -10.09
N ALA A 203 -29.18 -8.64 -10.41
CA ALA A 203 -29.15 -7.59 -9.39
C ALA A 203 -30.32 -7.70 -8.41
N ARG A 204 -31.55 -7.93 -8.90
CA ARG A 204 -32.73 -8.15 -8.05
C ARG A 204 -32.55 -9.37 -7.15
N GLN A 205 -32.11 -10.49 -7.72
CA GLN A 205 -31.85 -11.73 -6.98
C GLN A 205 -30.81 -11.51 -5.87
N TYR A 206 -29.70 -10.83 -6.16
CA TYR A 206 -28.68 -10.57 -5.15
C TYR A 206 -29.14 -9.57 -4.09
N PHE A 207 -29.90 -8.55 -4.46
CA PHE A 207 -30.45 -7.58 -3.53
C PHE A 207 -31.41 -8.22 -2.52
N GLU A 208 -32.25 -9.14 -2.99
CA GLU A 208 -33.14 -9.94 -2.13
C GLU A 208 -32.34 -10.95 -1.29
N ALA A 209 -31.48 -11.73 -1.94
CA ALA A 209 -30.68 -12.78 -1.29
C ALA A 209 -29.82 -12.23 -0.15
N MET A 210 -29.29 -11.01 -0.29
CA MET A 210 -28.55 -10.33 0.77
C MET A 210 -29.31 -10.33 2.11
N THR A 211 -30.62 -10.06 2.07
CA THR A 211 -31.46 -10.04 3.27
C THR A 211 -31.94 -11.44 3.63
N THR A 212 -32.43 -12.22 2.66
CA THR A 212 -33.12 -13.50 2.90
C THR A 212 -32.16 -14.67 3.18
N LYS A 213 -31.01 -14.72 2.50
CA LYS A 213 -30.02 -15.80 2.61
C LYS A 213 -28.83 -15.45 3.52
N TYR A 214 -28.36 -14.20 3.50
CA TYR A 214 -27.15 -13.80 4.24
C TYR A 214 -27.42 -12.92 5.47
N SER A 215 -28.67 -12.55 5.72
CA SER A 215 -29.08 -11.71 6.86
C SER A 215 -28.32 -10.37 6.93
N ILE A 216 -27.97 -9.81 5.78
CA ILE A 216 -27.31 -8.51 5.66
C ILE A 216 -28.37 -7.44 5.40
N THR A 217 -28.48 -6.47 6.29
CA THR A 217 -29.41 -5.35 6.14
C THR A 217 -28.93 -4.39 5.04
N PRO A 218 -29.78 -4.06 4.04
CA PRO A 218 -29.45 -3.06 3.03
C PRO A 218 -29.09 -1.71 3.64
N ARG A 219 -27.93 -1.19 3.25
CA ARG A 219 -27.45 0.17 3.55
C ARG A 219 -27.48 1.06 2.31
N ILE A 220 -27.21 2.35 2.52
CA ILE A 220 -27.25 3.39 1.47
C ILE A 220 -26.46 3.00 0.21
N GLU A 221 -25.32 2.32 0.37
CA GLU A 221 -24.47 1.90 -0.75
C GLU A 221 -25.14 0.81 -1.62
N HIS A 222 -25.90 -0.10 -1.00
CA HIS A 222 -26.60 -1.17 -1.70
C HIS A 222 -27.78 -0.61 -2.49
N TYR A 223 -28.56 0.28 -1.87
CA TYR A 223 -29.63 0.98 -2.58
C TYR A 223 -29.08 1.84 -3.71
N GLY A 224 -27.96 2.54 -3.50
CA GLY A 224 -27.34 3.33 -4.56
C GLY A 224 -26.89 2.49 -5.75
N ALA A 225 -26.34 1.30 -5.50
CA ALA A 225 -26.00 0.37 -6.58
C ALA A 225 -27.25 -0.16 -7.31
N MET A 226 -28.32 -0.50 -6.58
CA MET A 226 -29.58 -0.98 -7.17
C MET A 226 -30.30 0.12 -7.98
N VAL A 227 -30.35 1.35 -7.47
CA VAL A 227 -30.89 2.50 -8.18
C VAL A 227 -30.07 2.78 -9.45
N ASP A 228 -28.74 2.67 -9.41
CA ASP A 228 -27.90 2.81 -10.62
C ASP A 228 -28.23 1.71 -11.66
N THR A 229 -28.42 0.46 -11.23
CA THR A 229 -28.85 -0.65 -12.12
C THR A 229 -30.17 -0.33 -12.82
N LEU A 230 -31.23 -0.02 -12.06
CA LEU A 230 -32.55 0.30 -12.60
C LEU A 230 -32.53 1.55 -13.48
N SER A 231 -31.81 2.57 -13.03
CA SER A 231 -31.59 3.82 -13.76
C SER A 231 -30.94 3.59 -15.11
N ARG A 232 -29.93 2.71 -15.21
CA ARG A 232 -29.25 2.37 -16.48
C ARG A 232 -30.07 1.45 -17.38
N ALA A 233 -31.02 0.71 -16.82
CA ALA A 233 -31.97 -0.09 -17.57
C ALA A 233 -33.14 0.74 -18.12
N GLY A 234 -33.30 2.00 -17.68
CA GLY A 234 -34.43 2.85 -18.05
C GLY A 234 -35.69 2.60 -17.23
N LEU A 235 -35.60 1.78 -16.17
CA LEU A 235 -36.70 1.47 -15.26
C LEU A 235 -36.84 2.57 -14.20
N LEU A 236 -37.12 3.79 -14.66
CA LEU A 236 -37.06 5.00 -13.84
C LEU A 236 -38.13 5.07 -12.75
N ASP A 237 -39.32 4.53 -13.03
CA ASP A 237 -40.41 4.49 -12.04
C ASP A 237 -40.05 3.53 -10.89
N GLU A 238 -39.57 2.32 -11.21
CA GLU A 238 -39.09 1.35 -10.21
C GLU A 238 -37.90 1.91 -9.41
N ALA A 239 -36.98 2.62 -10.08
CA ALA A 239 -35.86 3.29 -9.42
C ALA A 239 -36.35 4.37 -8.43
N TYR A 240 -37.36 5.15 -8.80
CA TYR A 240 -37.94 6.17 -7.93
C TYR A 240 -38.70 5.56 -6.75
N ASP A 241 -39.49 4.51 -6.99
CA ASP A 241 -40.22 3.78 -5.95
C ASP A 241 -39.24 3.18 -4.92
N LEU A 242 -38.11 2.62 -5.36
CA LEU A 242 -37.07 2.13 -4.48
C LEU A 242 -36.48 3.25 -3.60
N VAL A 243 -36.27 4.44 -4.17
CA VAL A 243 -35.81 5.63 -3.43
C VAL A 243 -36.84 6.12 -2.41
N LYS A 244 -38.14 5.94 -2.67
CA LYS A 244 -39.20 6.32 -1.73
C LYS A 244 -39.44 5.28 -0.63
N THR A 245 -39.20 4.01 -0.92
CA THR A 245 -39.47 2.88 0.00
C THR A 245 -38.27 2.46 0.84
N MET A 246 -37.06 2.95 0.54
CA MET A 246 -35.87 2.61 1.33
C MET A 246 -35.99 3.00 2.81
N ASN A 247 -35.43 2.12 3.66
CA ASN A 247 -35.39 2.30 5.11
C ASN A 247 -34.27 3.24 5.60
N VAL A 248 -33.52 3.86 4.70
CA VAL A 248 -32.45 4.82 4.98
C VAL A 248 -32.72 6.09 4.19
N LYS A 249 -32.39 7.26 4.74
CA LYS A 249 -32.56 8.53 4.02
C LYS A 249 -31.67 8.54 2.75
N PRO A 250 -32.24 8.80 1.56
CA PRO A 250 -31.44 8.86 0.34
C PRO A 250 -30.41 9.99 0.39
N ASP A 251 -29.20 9.69 -0.10
CA ASP A 251 -28.11 10.66 -0.17
C ASP A 251 -28.07 11.38 -1.52
N ALA A 252 -27.17 12.36 -1.66
CA ALA A 252 -27.03 13.11 -2.90
C ALA A 252 -26.51 12.26 -4.07
N VAL A 253 -25.88 11.10 -3.82
CA VAL A 253 -25.35 10.23 -4.87
C VAL A 253 -26.50 9.49 -5.56
N ILE A 254 -27.43 8.95 -4.78
CA ILE A 254 -28.63 8.24 -5.28
C ILE A 254 -29.48 9.16 -6.15
N TRP A 255 -29.79 10.35 -5.65
CA TRP A 255 -30.58 11.32 -6.42
C TRP A 255 -29.85 11.78 -7.69
N ARG A 256 -28.53 11.96 -7.66
CA ARG A 256 -27.75 12.28 -8.87
C ARG A 256 -27.77 11.16 -9.90
N ALA A 257 -27.74 9.90 -9.47
CA ALA A 257 -27.85 8.76 -10.38
C ALA A 257 -29.20 8.79 -11.10
N LEU A 258 -30.28 9.01 -10.36
CA LEU A 258 -31.63 9.13 -10.91
C LEU A 258 -31.77 10.37 -11.82
N LEU A 259 -31.20 11.51 -11.45
CA LEU A 259 -31.21 12.73 -12.28
C LEU A 259 -30.47 12.52 -13.60
N SER A 260 -29.31 11.87 -13.55
CA SER A 260 -28.55 11.51 -14.75
C SER A 260 -29.34 10.57 -15.66
N ALA A 261 -30.14 9.67 -15.10
CA ALA A 261 -30.98 8.76 -15.85
C ALA A 261 -32.19 9.49 -16.46
N CYS A 262 -32.83 10.38 -15.71
CA CYS A 262 -33.89 11.27 -16.24
C CYS A 262 -33.40 12.08 -17.44
N CYS A 263 -32.17 12.60 -17.38
CA CYS A 263 -31.53 13.27 -18.52
C CYS A 263 -31.34 12.33 -19.71
N ARG A 264 -30.89 11.09 -19.47
CA ARG A 264 -30.64 10.10 -20.54
C ARG A 264 -31.93 9.66 -21.24
N TYR A 265 -32.99 9.41 -20.48
CA TYR A 265 -34.28 8.92 -21.00
C TYR A 265 -35.31 10.05 -21.21
N ARG A 266 -34.89 11.32 -21.14
CA ARG A 266 -35.72 12.51 -21.36
C ARG A 266 -36.99 12.57 -20.47
N GLN A 267 -36.91 12.06 -19.24
CA GLN A 267 -37.99 12.12 -18.24
C GLN A 267 -37.95 13.44 -17.45
N THR A 268 -38.56 14.48 -18.01
CA THR A 268 -38.52 15.85 -17.48
C THR A 268 -39.17 15.98 -16.11
N LYS A 269 -40.37 15.43 -15.94
CA LYS A 269 -41.15 15.50 -14.69
C LYS A 269 -40.40 14.88 -13.52
N LEU A 270 -39.86 13.67 -13.71
CA LEU A 270 -39.08 12.98 -12.68
C LEU A 270 -37.76 13.70 -12.40
N GLY A 271 -37.14 14.30 -13.41
CA GLY A 271 -35.95 15.15 -13.26
C GLY A 271 -36.19 16.35 -12.34
N GLU A 272 -37.31 17.07 -12.51
CA GLU A 272 -37.68 18.19 -11.64
C GLU A 272 -37.92 17.76 -10.19
N ILE A 273 -38.63 16.64 -9.99
CA ILE A 273 -38.86 16.07 -8.66
C ILE A 273 -37.52 15.72 -8.00
N THR A 274 -36.65 15.04 -8.74
CA THR A 274 -35.32 14.61 -8.26
C THR A 274 -34.46 15.81 -7.84
N VAL A 275 -34.52 16.91 -8.59
CA VAL A 275 -33.78 18.13 -8.24
C VAL A 275 -34.27 18.77 -6.95
N LYS A 276 -35.59 18.79 -6.71
CA LYS A 276 -36.13 19.37 -5.46
C LYS A 276 -35.61 18.63 -4.22
N GLU A 277 -35.33 17.34 -4.36
CA GLU A 277 -34.77 16.49 -3.30
C GLU A 277 -33.24 16.65 -3.15
N ILE A 278 -32.53 17.06 -4.21
CA ILE A 278 -31.11 17.41 -4.17
C ILE A 278 -30.98 18.86 -3.67
N ALA A 279 -30.62 19.04 -2.40
CA ALA A 279 -30.05 20.32 -1.97
C ALA A 279 -28.79 20.58 -2.82
N PHE A 280 -28.85 21.51 -3.79
CA PHE A 280 -27.76 21.79 -4.73
C PHE A 280 -26.42 21.99 -4.01
N GLN A 281 -25.48 21.05 -4.19
CA GLN A 281 -24.17 21.10 -3.55
C GLN A 281 -23.01 21.29 -4.53
N GLY A 282 -23.21 21.08 -5.85
CA GLY A 282 -22.13 21.15 -6.83
C GLY A 282 -22.52 21.60 -8.24
N SER A 283 -21.53 21.96 -9.07
CA SER A 283 -21.75 22.47 -10.44
C SER A 283 -22.30 21.43 -11.44
N GLY A 284 -22.13 20.14 -11.14
CA GLY A 284 -22.62 19.04 -11.97
C GLY A 284 -24.14 18.93 -11.97
N ASP A 285 -24.78 19.13 -10.82
CA ASP A 285 -26.24 19.02 -10.64
C ASP A 285 -26.98 20.06 -11.51
N TYR A 286 -26.48 21.30 -11.52
CA TYR A 286 -26.96 22.38 -12.40
C TYR A 286 -26.78 22.06 -13.89
N THR A 287 -25.68 21.39 -14.25
CA THR A 287 -25.41 21.02 -15.65
C THR A 287 -26.39 19.94 -16.10
N LEU A 288 -26.67 18.93 -15.26
CA LEU A 288 -27.64 17.88 -15.58
C LEU A 288 -29.06 18.44 -15.73
N LEU A 289 -29.48 19.35 -14.84
CA LEU A 289 -30.79 19.98 -14.93
C LEU A 289 -30.95 20.87 -16.16
N SER A 290 -29.94 21.69 -16.46
CA SER A 290 -29.94 22.51 -17.70
C SER A 290 -30.03 21.62 -18.94
N ASN A 291 -29.34 20.48 -18.96
CA ASN A 291 -29.44 19.52 -20.06
C ASN A 291 -30.83 18.90 -20.17
N ILE A 292 -31.50 18.58 -19.06
CA ILE A 292 -32.89 18.08 -19.05
C ILE A 292 -33.82 19.12 -19.69
N TYR A 293 -33.78 20.37 -19.23
CA TYR A 293 -34.62 21.44 -19.79
C TYR A 293 -34.33 21.72 -21.26
N SER A 294 -33.05 21.73 -21.63
CA SER A 294 -32.63 21.89 -23.03
C SER A 294 -33.14 20.74 -23.90
N SER A 295 -33.07 19.49 -23.43
CA SER A 295 -33.61 18.31 -24.14
C SER A 295 -35.14 18.33 -24.29
N ALA A 296 -35.82 19.10 -23.43
CA ALA A 296 -37.26 19.30 -23.43
C ALA A 296 -37.70 20.56 -24.20
N ASN A 297 -36.77 21.26 -24.87
CA ASN A 297 -36.99 22.56 -25.51
C ASN A 297 -37.48 23.68 -24.55
N ARG A 298 -37.21 23.55 -23.25
CA ARG A 298 -37.56 24.54 -22.21
C ARG A 298 -36.35 25.44 -21.89
N TRP A 299 -36.03 26.33 -22.83
CA TRP A 299 -34.79 27.11 -22.79
C TRP A 299 -34.76 28.15 -21.67
N GLU A 300 -35.89 28.80 -21.39
CA GLU A 300 -36.01 29.79 -20.31
C GLU A 300 -35.67 29.19 -18.93
N ASP A 301 -36.19 27.99 -18.66
CA ASP A 301 -35.87 27.26 -17.44
C ASP A 301 -34.38 26.89 -17.36
N SER A 302 -33.77 26.53 -18.50
CA SER A 302 -32.33 26.24 -18.58
C SER A 302 -31.47 27.47 -18.25
N GLU A 303 -31.86 28.66 -18.73
CA GLU A 303 -31.19 29.91 -18.38
C GLU A 303 -31.33 30.26 -16.90
N GLU A 304 -32.52 30.06 -16.32
CA GLU A 304 -32.78 30.36 -14.91
C GLU A 304 -31.89 29.51 -14.00
N VAL A 305 -31.69 28.24 -14.35
CA VAL A 305 -30.75 27.32 -13.65
C VAL A 305 -29.32 27.87 -13.68
N TRP A 306 -28.87 28.44 -14.80
CA TRP A 306 -27.54 29.07 -14.88
C TRP A 306 -27.44 30.37 -14.09
N LYS A 307 -28.50 31.19 -14.06
CA LYS A 307 -28.58 32.40 -13.24
C LYS A 307 -28.50 32.05 -11.75
N GLU A 308 -29.26 31.04 -11.31
CA GLU A 308 -29.25 30.58 -9.91
C GLU A 308 -27.86 30.06 -9.50
N ARG A 309 -27.20 29.27 -10.37
CA ARG A 309 -25.83 28.79 -10.13
C ARG A 309 -24.84 29.93 -9.95
N LYS A 310 -24.93 30.98 -10.80
CA LYS A 310 -24.09 32.18 -10.69
C LYS A 310 -24.36 32.91 -9.37
N LYS A 311 -25.64 33.08 -8.99
CA LYS A 311 -26.06 33.72 -7.74
C LYS A 311 -25.50 33.01 -6.50
N LYS A 312 -25.41 31.67 -6.53
CA LYS A 312 -24.81 30.86 -5.44
C LYS A 312 -23.27 30.77 -5.50
N GLY A 313 -22.61 31.43 -6.44
CA GLY A 313 -21.14 31.45 -6.54
C GLY A 313 -20.49 30.10 -6.90
N ILE A 314 -21.25 29.14 -7.46
CA ILE A 314 -20.77 27.78 -7.70
C ILE A 314 -19.91 27.73 -8.97
N ARG A 315 -18.58 27.53 -8.82
CA ARG A 315 -17.62 27.43 -9.94
C ARG A 315 -17.73 26.09 -10.69
N LYS A 316 -17.57 26.13 -12.02
CA LYS A 316 -17.62 24.94 -12.89
C LYS A 316 -16.34 24.12 -12.68
N SER A 317 -16.47 22.83 -12.43
CA SER A 317 -15.32 21.93 -12.40
C SER A 317 -14.71 21.83 -13.80
N LYS A 318 -13.42 22.16 -13.95
CA LYS A 318 -12.72 22.04 -15.23
C LYS A 318 -12.39 20.56 -15.51
N GLY A 319 -12.76 20.07 -16.69
CA GLY A 319 -12.35 18.76 -17.18
C GLY A 319 -10.86 18.76 -17.50
N LEU A 320 -10.15 17.76 -16.98
CA LEU A 320 -8.73 17.55 -17.19
C LEU A 320 -8.53 16.08 -17.55
N SER A 321 -7.84 15.85 -18.66
CA SER A 321 -7.42 14.50 -19.07
C SER A 321 -5.90 14.42 -19.07
N TRP A 322 -5.33 13.26 -18.77
CA TRP A 322 -3.89 13.07 -18.77
C TRP A 322 -3.48 11.69 -19.26
N VAL A 323 -2.24 11.61 -19.71
CA VAL A 323 -1.60 10.38 -20.17
C VAL A 323 -0.23 10.23 -19.55
N GLU A 324 0.21 8.99 -19.35
CA GLU A 324 1.53 8.66 -18.82
C GLU A 324 2.37 8.03 -19.93
N LEU A 325 3.41 8.72 -20.37
CA LEU A 325 4.35 8.24 -21.40
C LEU A 325 5.78 8.46 -20.91
N GLY A 326 6.64 7.46 -21.02
CA GLY A 326 8.08 7.64 -20.72
C GLY A 326 8.39 8.15 -19.31
N ARG A 327 7.62 7.73 -18.29
CA ARG A 327 7.70 8.18 -16.88
C ARG A 327 7.27 9.64 -16.63
N SER A 328 6.75 10.35 -17.64
CA SER A 328 6.17 11.68 -17.50
C SER A 328 4.65 11.66 -17.67
N THR A 329 3.97 12.46 -16.86
CA THR A 329 2.51 12.69 -16.95
C THR A 329 2.25 13.96 -17.75
N HIS A 330 1.47 13.87 -18.81
CA HIS A 330 1.08 14.98 -19.67
C HIS A 330 -0.41 15.28 -19.48
N GLU A 331 -0.73 16.51 -19.09
CA GLU A 331 -2.09 16.95 -18.75
C GLU A 331 -2.65 17.87 -19.83
N PHE A 332 -3.94 17.72 -20.14
CA PHE A 332 -4.64 18.44 -21.20
C PHE A 332 -5.97 18.99 -20.69
N LYS A 333 -6.24 20.25 -21.03
CA LYS A 333 -7.56 20.89 -20.89
C LYS A 333 -8.27 20.95 -22.25
N ALA A 334 -9.58 21.15 -22.26
CA ALA A 334 -10.28 21.39 -23.51
C ALA A 334 -9.70 22.65 -24.19
N GLY A 335 -9.38 22.55 -25.47
CA GLY A 335 -8.75 23.63 -26.25
C GLY A 335 -7.32 23.98 -25.83
N ASP A 336 -6.61 23.11 -25.11
CA ASP A 336 -5.25 23.40 -24.64
C ASP A 336 -4.28 23.60 -25.82
N ARG A 337 -3.49 24.66 -25.76
CA ARG A 337 -2.42 25.02 -26.71
C ARG A 337 -1.09 25.32 -26.02
N SER A 338 -1.00 25.05 -24.71
CA SER A 338 0.20 25.31 -23.90
C SER A 338 1.28 24.23 -24.02
N HIS A 339 0.95 23.08 -24.62
CA HIS A 339 1.88 21.96 -24.76
C HIS A 339 2.95 22.25 -25.84
N PRO A 340 4.23 21.92 -25.64
CA PRO A 340 5.28 22.15 -26.65
C PRO A 340 5.00 21.51 -28.02
N ASP A 341 4.37 20.33 -28.00
CA ASP A 341 3.99 19.58 -29.22
C ASP A 341 2.62 19.96 -29.81
N THR A 342 2.04 21.13 -29.47
CA THR A 342 0.66 21.51 -29.84
C THR A 342 0.36 21.32 -31.33
N ASP A 343 1.21 21.81 -32.23
CA ASP A 343 0.93 21.70 -33.68
C ASP A 343 0.84 20.24 -34.15
N GLY A 344 1.71 19.37 -33.62
CA GLY A 344 1.69 17.94 -33.91
C GLY A 344 0.42 17.27 -33.37
N ILE A 345 0.00 17.64 -32.15
CA ILE A 345 -1.20 17.12 -31.50
C ILE A 345 -2.44 17.47 -32.34
N TYR A 346 -2.61 18.74 -32.72
CA TYR A 346 -3.78 19.17 -33.49
C TYR A 346 -3.78 18.58 -34.90
N LYS A 347 -2.61 18.36 -35.53
CA LYS A 347 -2.50 17.66 -36.81
C LYS A 347 -2.90 16.18 -36.72
N VAL A 348 -2.58 15.50 -35.63
CA VAL A 348 -3.04 14.12 -35.38
C VAL A 348 -4.54 14.11 -35.10
N LEU A 349 -5.01 15.01 -34.22
CA LEU A 349 -6.42 15.14 -33.86
C LEU A 349 -7.31 15.36 -35.08
N HIS A 350 -6.96 16.31 -35.96
CA HIS A 350 -7.70 16.58 -37.19
C HIS A 350 -7.78 15.34 -38.10
N ARG A 351 -6.67 14.62 -38.27
CA ARG A 351 -6.65 13.36 -39.05
C ARG A 351 -7.56 12.29 -38.46
N LEU A 352 -7.54 12.12 -37.13
CA LEU A 352 -8.39 11.14 -36.44
C LEU A 352 -9.86 11.52 -36.51
N SER A 353 -10.20 12.80 -36.34
CA SER A 353 -11.58 13.29 -36.43
C SER A 353 -12.15 13.11 -37.84
N ASN A 354 -11.41 13.46 -38.89
CA ASN A 354 -11.87 13.27 -40.27
C ASN A 354 -12.08 11.79 -40.60
N LYS A 355 -11.17 10.93 -40.10
CA LYS A 355 -11.29 9.49 -40.28
C LYS A 355 -12.49 8.92 -39.52
N ALA A 356 -12.68 9.31 -38.25
CA ALA A 356 -13.84 8.89 -37.47
C ALA A 356 -15.15 9.26 -38.19
N LYS A 357 -15.26 10.50 -38.72
CA LYS A 357 -16.42 10.95 -39.51
C LYS A 357 -16.65 10.05 -40.74
N SER A 358 -15.59 9.71 -41.49
CA SER A 358 -15.71 8.81 -42.64
C SER A 358 -16.16 7.38 -42.29
N GLU A 359 -16.00 6.98 -41.02
CA GLU A 359 -16.41 5.67 -40.49
C GLU A 359 -17.77 5.72 -39.78
N GLY A 360 -18.52 6.83 -39.91
CA GLY A 360 -19.87 6.97 -39.38
C GLY A 360 -19.96 7.58 -37.97
N TYR A 361 -18.87 8.16 -37.45
CA TYR A 361 -18.95 8.99 -36.24
C TYR A 361 -19.73 10.27 -36.52
N ILE A 362 -20.82 10.48 -35.77
CA ILE A 362 -21.61 11.71 -35.80
C ILE A 362 -21.44 12.41 -34.44
N PRO A 363 -20.90 13.64 -34.41
CA PRO A 363 -20.76 14.40 -33.16
C PRO A 363 -22.12 14.63 -32.50
N LEU A 364 -22.21 14.39 -31.19
CA LEU A 364 -23.44 14.61 -30.42
C LEU A 364 -23.61 16.10 -30.10
N THR A 365 -23.98 16.91 -31.09
CA THR A 365 -24.10 18.37 -30.98
C THR A 365 -25.12 18.81 -29.93
N GLU A 366 -26.16 18.01 -29.65
CA GLU A 366 -27.19 18.23 -28.61
C GLU A 366 -26.63 18.58 -27.20
N LEU A 367 -25.37 18.25 -26.92
CA LEU A 367 -24.71 18.43 -25.62
C LEU A 367 -24.05 19.82 -25.40
N VAL A 368 -24.04 20.70 -26.41
CA VAL A 368 -23.42 22.04 -26.37
C VAL A 368 -24.50 23.14 -26.33
N SER A 369 -24.26 24.23 -25.57
CA SER A 369 -25.19 25.39 -25.50
C SER A 369 -25.48 25.98 -26.89
N LYS A 370 -26.71 26.46 -27.12
CA LYS A 370 -27.20 26.94 -28.42
C LYS A 370 -26.69 28.32 -28.85
N ASP A 371 -25.94 29.05 -28.01
CA ASP A 371 -25.40 30.39 -28.33
C ASP A 371 -24.21 30.36 -29.32
N VAL A 372 -24.00 29.23 -29.98
CA VAL A 372 -22.80 28.85 -30.73
C VAL A 372 -23.29 28.13 -31.98
N SER A 373 -22.76 28.47 -33.17
CA SER A 373 -23.21 27.85 -34.44
C SER A 373 -23.02 26.33 -34.41
N GLU A 374 -23.73 25.55 -35.24
CA GLU A 374 -23.53 24.09 -35.28
C GLU A 374 -22.07 23.71 -35.57
N GLU A 375 -21.39 24.51 -36.39
CA GLU A 375 -19.97 24.38 -36.71
C GLU A 375 -19.09 24.64 -35.47
N GLU A 376 -19.39 25.68 -34.70
CA GLU A 376 -18.62 26.03 -33.50
C GLU A 376 -18.94 25.08 -32.31
N ARG A 377 -20.13 24.44 -32.30
CA ARG A 377 -20.46 23.34 -31.38
C ARG A 377 -19.65 22.09 -31.71
N GLU A 378 -19.51 21.78 -32.99
CA GLU A 378 -18.69 20.67 -33.46
C GLU A 378 -17.20 20.90 -33.20
N GLU A 379 -16.69 22.11 -33.44
CA GLU A 379 -15.30 22.48 -33.11
C GLU A 379 -15.00 22.34 -31.62
N ASN A 380 -15.94 22.76 -30.75
CA ASN A 380 -15.81 22.61 -29.30
C ASN A 380 -15.75 21.14 -28.86
N LEU A 381 -16.54 20.25 -29.49
CA LEU A 381 -16.47 18.80 -29.25
C LEU A 381 -15.17 18.17 -29.77
N THR A 382 -14.55 18.78 -30.79
CA THR A 382 -13.32 18.28 -31.41
C THR A 382 -12.12 18.47 -30.48
N VAL A 383 -12.08 19.58 -29.73
CA VAL A 383 -10.95 19.95 -28.87
C VAL A 383 -11.11 19.53 -27.41
N HIS A 384 -11.92 18.49 -27.14
CA HIS A 384 -12.03 17.93 -25.80
C HIS A 384 -10.69 17.40 -25.27
N SER A 385 -10.49 17.53 -23.95
CA SER A 385 -9.25 17.13 -23.27
C SER A 385 -8.87 15.67 -23.54
N GLU A 386 -9.86 14.78 -23.65
CA GLU A 386 -9.66 13.36 -23.94
C GLU A 386 -9.09 13.15 -25.35
N LYS A 387 -9.64 13.87 -26.34
CA LYS A 387 -9.22 13.74 -27.74
C LYS A 387 -7.81 14.29 -27.94
N LEU A 388 -7.46 15.38 -27.24
CA LEU A 388 -6.09 15.92 -27.20
C LEU A 388 -5.11 14.92 -26.57
N ALA A 389 -5.49 14.30 -25.45
CA ALA A 389 -4.70 13.26 -24.79
C ALA A 389 -4.44 12.03 -25.68
N VAL A 390 -5.48 11.56 -26.38
CA VAL A 390 -5.36 10.47 -27.37
C VAL A 390 -4.43 10.87 -28.52
N ALA A 391 -4.63 12.06 -29.09
CA ALA A 391 -3.84 12.55 -30.21
C ALA A 391 -2.36 12.70 -29.85
N TYR A 392 -2.05 13.24 -28.67
CA TYR A 392 -0.69 13.30 -28.15
C TYR A 392 -0.08 11.90 -27.97
N SER A 393 -0.85 10.94 -27.45
CA SER A 393 -0.37 9.58 -27.26
C SER A 393 -0.03 8.91 -28.58
N ILE A 394 -0.88 9.06 -29.60
CA ILE A 394 -0.62 8.52 -30.94
C ILE A 394 0.60 9.21 -31.59
N LEU A 395 0.81 10.51 -31.32
CA LEU A 395 1.97 11.25 -31.81
C LEU A 395 3.29 10.71 -31.25
N LYS A 396 3.30 10.28 -29.99
CA LYS A 396 4.53 9.92 -29.25
C LYS A 396 4.78 8.43 -29.11
N THR A 397 3.86 7.57 -29.54
CA THR A 397 3.98 6.12 -29.38
C THR A 397 4.13 5.41 -30.73
N MET A 398 4.76 4.24 -30.69
CA MET A 398 4.86 3.38 -31.88
C MET A 398 3.50 2.74 -32.19
N PRO A 399 3.23 2.39 -33.45
CA PRO A 399 2.03 1.62 -33.79
C PRO A 399 1.91 0.36 -32.94
N ARG A 400 0.69 0.02 -32.51
CA ARG A 400 0.39 -1.10 -31.59
C ARG A 400 0.70 -0.88 -30.11
N THR A 401 1.08 0.34 -29.73
CA THR A 401 1.17 0.71 -28.31
C THR A 401 -0.23 0.87 -27.72
N GLU A 402 -0.44 0.29 -26.54
CA GLU A 402 -1.64 0.49 -25.72
C GLU A 402 -1.67 1.93 -25.20
N ILE A 403 -2.78 2.64 -25.38
CA ILE A 403 -2.94 4.04 -24.94
C ILE A 403 -4.00 4.12 -23.85
N MET A 404 -3.61 4.69 -22.71
CA MET A 404 -4.49 4.88 -21.58
C MET A 404 -4.68 6.36 -21.32
N VAL A 405 -5.93 6.81 -21.33
CA VAL A 405 -6.31 8.19 -21.04
C VAL A 405 -7.13 8.23 -19.76
N SER A 406 -6.61 8.95 -18.78
CA SER A 406 -7.29 9.17 -17.49
C SER A 406 -7.94 10.54 -17.48
N LYS A 407 -9.10 10.67 -16.83
CA LYS A 407 -9.86 11.92 -16.70
C LYS A 407 -10.41 12.09 -15.29
N ASN A 408 -10.47 13.33 -14.83
CA ASN A 408 -10.99 13.71 -13.51
C ASN A 408 -12.53 13.79 -13.41
N LEU A 409 -13.23 13.55 -14.51
CA LEU A 409 -14.68 13.63 -14.68
C LEU A 409 -15.11 12.47 -15.58
N GLN A 410 -16.41 12.15 -15.58
CA GLN A 410 -16.96 11.15 -16.49
C GLN A 410 -16.69 11.56 -17.95
N THR A 411 -16.11 10.64 -18.72
CA THR A 411 -15.93 10.79 -20.16
C THR A 411 -17.30 11.05 -20.78
N CYS A 412 -17.43 12.12 -21.57
CA CYS A 412 -18.70 12.37 -22.23
C CYS A 412 -18.98 11.29 -23.28
N SER A 413 -20.26 11.05 -23.56
CA SER A 413 -20.71 10.05 -24.54
C SER A 413 -20.08 10.26 -25.93
N ASP A 414 -19.93 11.52 -26.34
CA ASP A 414 -19.29 11.90 -27.60
C ASP A 414 -17.82 11.43 -27.66
N CYS A 415 -17.02 11.77 -26.65
CA CYS A 415 -15.63 11.32 -26.54
C CYS A 415 -15.52 9.79 -26.50
N HIS A 416 -16.44 9.14 -25.78
CA HIS A 416 -16.46 7.69 -25.65
C HIS A 416 -16.74 7.00 -27.01
N GLU A 417 -17.75 7.45 -27.76
CA GLU A 417 -18.06 6.87 -29.07
C GLU A 417 -16.96 7.18 -30.09
N TRP A 418 -16.39 8.39 -30.06
CA TRP A 418 -15.23 8.74 -30.87
C TRP A 418 -14.04 7.81 -30.59
N MET A 419 -13.70 7.58 -29.31
CA MET A 419 -12.60 6.68 -28.93
C MET A 419 -12.87 5.22 -29.33
N LYS A 420 -14.12 4.77 -29.28
CA LYS A 420 -14.52 3.42 -29.72
C LYS A 420 -14.31 3.23 -31.22
N ILE A 421 -14.63 4.23 -32.04
CA ILE A 421 -14.41 4.20 -33.49
C ILE A 421 -12.91 4.26 -33.80
N VAL A 422 -12.19 5.20 -33.16
CA VAL A 422 -10.74 5.34 -33.33
C VAL A 422 -9.99 4.05 -32.93
N SER A 423 -10.43 3.35 -31.88
CA SER A 423 -9.80 2.10 -31.40
C SER A 423 -10.15 0.85 -32.21
N LYS A 424 -11.32 0.79 -32.87
CA LYS A 424 -11.79 -0.39 -33.63
C LYS A 424 -11.08 -0.64 -34.97
N ASN A 425 -10.17 0.22 -35.35
CA ASN A 425 -9.65 0.29 -36.71
C ASN A 425 -8.89 -0.99 -37.18
N ARG A 426 -9.55 -1.82 -38.02
CA ARG A 426 -8.96 -2.93 -38.81
C ARG A 426 -8.62 -2.47 -40.24
N GLY A 427 -7.33 -2.50 -40.57
CA GLY A 427 -6.69 -2.79 -41.87
C GLY A 427 -7.18 -2.18 -43.19
N ASN A 428 -6.30 -1.39 -43.85
CA ASN A 428 -5.88 -1.68 -45.23
C ASN A 428 -4.52 -1.05 -45.63
N LYS A 429 -3.64 -1.91 -46.15
CA LYS A 429 -2.41 -1.77 -46.96
C LYS A 429 -1.25 -0.79 -46.67
N THR A 430 -1.28 0.09 -45.66
CA THR A 430 -0.03 0.71 -45.16
C THR A 430 -0.07 0.95 -43.65
N ARG A 431 0.53 -0.01 -42.91
CA ARG A 431 0.83 0.00 -41.45
C ARG A 431 -0.38 0.04 -40.48
N PRO A 432 -0.62 -1.01 -39.66
CA PRO A 432 -1.71 -1.03 -38.69
C PRO A 432 -1.37 -0.27 -37.40
N ILE A 433 -2.24 0.66 -36.98
CA ILE A 433 -2.23 1.28 -35.64
C ILE A 433 -3.29 0.55 -34.81
N SER A 434 -2.91 -0.55 -34.15
CA SER A 434 -3.80 -1.22 -33.18
C SER A 434 -3.63 -0.56 -31.82
N THR A 435 -4.35 0.53 -31.56
CA THR A 435 -4.30 1.19 -30.26
C THR A 435 -5.57 0.89 -29.48
N THR A 436 -5.47 0.08 -28.43
CA THR A 436 -6.51 -0.01 -27.40
C THR A 436 -6.53 1.32 -26.65
N ILE A 437 -7.67 2.02 -26.66
CA ILE A 437 -7.87 3.26 -25.92
C ILE A 437 -8.76 2.96 -24.71
N LEU A 438 -8.20 3.03 -23.51
CA LEU A 438 -8.95 2.93 -22.26
C LEU A 438 -9.22 4.34 -21.73
N ALA A 439 -10.48 4.74 -21.65
CA ALA A 439 -10.92 6.01 -21.07
C ALA A 439 -11.42 5.80 -19.65
N ARG A 440 -10.70 6.32 -18.65
CA ARG A 440 -11.07 6.17 -17.24
C ARG A 440 -11.56 7.48 -16.63
N SER A 441 -12.70 7.44 -15.95
CA SER A 441 -13.20 8.52 -15.11
C SER A 441 -12.86 8.26 -13.64
N THR A 442 -12.06 9.12 -13.01
CA THR A 442 -11.92 9.10 -11.55
C THR A 442 -13.13 9.85 -10.95
N ARG A 443 -14.06 9.13 -10.30
CA ARG A 443 -15.11 9.80 -9.51
C ARG A 443 -14.40 10.57 -8.39
N LYS A 444 -14.38 11.91 -8.47
CA LYS A 444 -14.28 12.76 -7.27
C LYS A 444 -15.56 12.51 -6.47
N GLU A 445 -15.52 11.56 -5.55
CA GLU A 445 -16.47 11.61 -4.44
C GLU A 445 -16.23 12.93 -3.72
N SER A 446 -17.22 13.81 -3.81
CA SER A 446 -17.31 15.00 -2.99
C SER A 446 -17.11 14.58 -1.53
N LYS A 447 -16.05 15.08 -0.90
CA LYS A 447 -15.78 14.93 0.53
C LYS A 447 -17.05 15.20 1.33
N GLN A 448 -17.68 14.14 1.83
CA GLN A 448 -18.43 14.16 3.06
C GLN A 448 -18.04 12.90 3.82
N SER A 449 -17.65 13.10 5.06
CA SER A 449 -16.98 12.15 5.94
C SER A 449 -17.73 10.82 6.11
N PHE A 450 -17.14 9.71 5.67
CA PHE A 450 -17.38 8.42 6.33
C PHE A 450 -16.62 8.43 7.66
N LYS A 451 -17.30 8.86 8.73
CA LYS A 451 -16.93 8.48 10.09
C LYS A 451 -17.35 7.02 10.25
N THR A 452 -16.43 6.07 10.05
CA THR A 452 -16.62 4.71 10.58
C THR A 452 -16.28 4.73 12.07
N SER A 453 -17.30 4.40 12.85
CA SER A 453 -17.27 4.24 14.30
C SER A 453 -16.34 3.12 14.72
N ARG A 454 -15.53 3.41 15.73
CA ARG A 454 -14.79 2.43 16.54
C ARG A 454 -15.81 1.56 17.29
N HIS A 455 -15.66 0.25 17.17
CA HIS A 455 -15.88 -0.68 18.29
C HIS A 455 -14.84 -1.80 18.14
N LEU A 456 -13.75 -1.70 18.90
CA LEU A 456 -12.86 -2.82 19.19
C LEU A 456 -13.42 -3.48 20.45
N HIS A 457 -14.04 -4.64 20.28
CA HIS A 457 -14.24 -5.58 21.36
C HIS A 457 -12.87 -6.15 21.76
N SER A 458 -12.63 -6.11 23.06
CA SER A 458 -11.60 -6.85 23.78
C SER A 458 -11.96 -8.34 23.77
N GLU A 459 -11.17 -9.15 23.08
CA GLU A 459 -11.08 -10.59 23.37
C GLU A 459 -9.61 -11.02 23.32
N SER A 460 -9.25 -11.83 24.30
CA SER A 460 -7.94 -12.34 24.65
C SER A 460 -7.32 -13.19 23.55
N VAL A 461 -6.05 -12.94 23.22
CA VAL A 461 -5.24 -13.87 22.42
C VAL A 461 -4.27 -14.58 23.36
N GLU A 462 -4.55 -15.86 23.61
CA GLU A 462 -3.61 -16.80 24.19
C GLU A 462 -2.39 -16.97 23.26
N SER A 463 -1.22 -17.03 23.89
CA SER A 463 0.10 -17.19 23.29
C SER A 463 0.20 -18.45 22.42
N SER A 464 0.46 -18.27 21.12
CA SER A 464 0.96 -19.34 20.25
C SER A 464 2.43 -19.06 19.94
N ILE A 465 3.28 -19.93 20.47
CA ILE A 465 4.74 -19.93 20.32
C ILE A 465 5.07 -20.38 18.89
N GLU A 466 5.73 -19.54 18.09
CA GLU A 466 6.38 -19.97 16.84
C GLU A 466 7.78 -20.52 17.17
N VAL A 467 7.83 -21.79 17.58
CA VAL A 467 9.06 -22.59 17.52
C VAL A 467 9.35 -22.88 16.04
N LEU A 468 10.62 -22.75 15.62
CA LEU A 468 11.12 -23.19 14.31
C LEU A 468 10.42 -24.48 13.89
N LYS A 469 9.66 -24.45 12.79
CA LYS A 469 8.93 -25.63 12.34
C LYS A 469 9.93 -26.68 11.87
N GLN A 470 9.69 -27.94 12.20
CA GLN A 470 10.51 -29.07 11.78
C GLN A 470 10.77 -29.11 10.26
N SER A 471 9.86 -28.54 9.46
CA SER A 471 10.00 -28.32 8.02
C SER A 471 11.18 -27.42 7.64
N ASP A 472 11.54 -26.43 8.47
CA ASP A 472 12.66 -25.52 8.24
C ASP A 472 13.99 -26.23 8.54
N LEU A 473 13.99 -27.11 9.56
CA LEU A 473 15.13 -27.97 9.89
C LEU A 473 15.34 -29.07 8.85
N GLU A 474 14.26 -29.62 8.28
CA GLU A 474 14.33 -30.58 7.16
C GLU A 474 14.72 -29.92 5.84
N HIS A 475 14.28 -28.67 5.59
CA HIS A 475 14.74 -27.89 4.45
C HIS A 475 16.25 -27.60 4.54
N LEU A 476 16.75 -27.24 5.73
CA LEU A 476 18.19 -27.05 5.96
C LEU A 476 18.98 -28.36 5.92
N LYS A 477 18.43 -29.48 6.42
CA LYS A 477 19.03 -30.82 6.30
C LYS A 477 19.02 -31.37 4.86
N SER A 478 18.05 -30.97 4.03
CA SER A 478 17.99 -31.36 2.61
C SER A 478 18.99 -30.59 1.73
N LEU A 479 19.66 -29.56 2.27
CA LEU A 479 20.84 -28.93 1.67
C LEU A 479 22.14 -29.73 1.91
N GLN A 480 22.05 -31.06 2.15
CA GLN A 480 23.20 -31.96 2.13
C GLN A 480 23.89 -31.95 0.75
N CYS A 481 24.76 -30.97 0.56
CA CYS A 481 25.84 -31.00 -0.40
C CYS A 481 27.13 -30.79 0.40
N TYR A 482 27.79 -31.90 0.73
CA TYR A 482 29.25 -31.93 0.86
C TYR A 482 29.83 -31.49 -0.49
N ASN A 483 29.95 -30.18 -0.66
CA ASN A 483 30.81 -29.47 -1.61
C ASN A 483 30.54 -27.99 -1.38
N ILE A 484 31.47 -27.33 -0.69
CA ILE A 484 31.49 -25.88 -0.45
C ILE A 484 31.53 -25.19 -1.82
N PRO A 485 30.45 -24.56 -2.33
CA PRO A 485 30.51 -23.82 -3.57
C PRO A 485 31.09 -22.43 -3.29
N GLN A 486 31.95 -21.96 -4.19
CA GLN A 486 32.65 -20.69 -4.14
C GLN A 486 31.72 -19.49 -3.89
N LYS A 487 32.30 -18.50 -3.18
CA LYS A 487 31.78 -17.13 -2.95
C LYS A 487 30.85 -16.69 -4.09
N VAL A 488 29.58 -16.52 -3.76
CA VAL A 488 28.61 -15.89 -4.67
C VAL A 488 29.01 -14.42 -4.83
N SER A 489 29.44 -14.04 -6.03
CA SER A 489 29.81 -12.66 -6.36
C SER A 489 28.57 -11.76 -6.32
N GLY A 490 28.34 -11.12 -5.17
CA GLY A 490 27.24 -10.20 -4.92
C GLY A 490 27.50 -8.79 -5.47
N VAL A 491 26.38 -8.10 -5.71
CA VAL A 491 26.26 -6.68 -6.07
C VAL A 491 27.18 -5.81 -5.20
N LYS A 492 27.95 -4.90 -5.82
CA LYS A 492 28.81 -3.94 -5.11
C LYS A 492 27.98 -3.07 -4.16
N THR A 493 28.04 -3.33 -2.86
CA THR A 493 27.56 -2.47 -1.80
C THR A 493 28.75 -1.79 -1.12
N ASP A 494 28.62 -0.53 -0.73
CA ASP A 494 29.69 0.26 -0.07
C ASP A 494 29.89 -0.10 1.41
N TRP A 495 29.28 -1.19 1.91
CA TRP A 495 29.41 -1.60 3.31
C TRP A 495 30.79 -2.21 3.58
N PRO A 496 31.48 -1.82 4.67
CA PRO A 496 32.83 -2.31 4.95
C PRO A 496 32.87 -3.69 5.64
N ALA A 497 31.73 -4.23 6.11
CA ALA A 497 31.62 -5.53 6.77
C ALA A 497 30.16 -6.06 6.76
N THR A 498 29.99 -7.38 6.87
CA THR A 498 28.69 -8.00 7.25
C THR A 498 28.53 -7.88 8.76
N ILE A 499 27.41 -7.34 9.26
CA ILE A 499 27.21 -7.10 10.71
C ILE A 499 26.11 -8.01 11.26
N LEU A 500 26.46 -8.88 12.20
CA LEU A 500 25.55 -9.81 12.86
C LEU A 500 25.40 -9.44 14.34
N VAL A 501 24.18 -9.10 14.77
CA VAL A 501 23.88 -8.81 16.18
C VAL A 501 23.33 -10.08 16.82
N PHE A 502 23.90 -10.53 17.93
CA PHE A 502 23.49 -11.77 18.57
C PHE A 502 23.46 -11.65 20.08
N ASP A 503 22.69 -12.54 20.70
CA ASP A 503 22.54 -12.66 22.15
C ASP A 503 22.34 -14.12 22.53
N ILE A 504 22.85 -14.50 23.70
CA ILE A 504 22.71 -15.84 24.27
C ILE A 504 22.12 -15.72 25.66
N GLU A 505 20.85 -16.08 25.81
CA GLU A 505 20.21 -16.07 27.11
C GLU A 505 20.30 -17.45 27.76
N THR A 506 20.68 -17.46 29.05
CA THR A 506 20.64 -18.68 29.85
C THR A 506 19.60 -18.59 30.94
N THR A 507 18.70 -19.57 30.99
CA THR A 507 17.73 -19.66 32.08
C THR A 507 18.47 -19.86 33.41
N GLY A 508 18.14 -19.06 34.43
CA GLY A 508 18.83 -18.96 35.72
C GLY A 508 18.73 -20.20 36.64
N PHE A 509 19.02 -21.39 36.14
CA PHE A 509 19.17 -22.58 36.98
C PHE A 509 20.42 -22.44 37.87
N SER A 510 20.25 -22.82 39.13
CA SER A 510 21.22 -22.60 40.21
C SER A 510 22.52 -23.38 40.05
N ARG A 511 22.54 -24.41 39.18
CA ARG A 511 23.74 -25.18 38.84
C ARG A 511 24.14 -24.94 37.38
N ARG A 512 25.43 -24.71 37.16
CA ARG A 512 26.05 -24.41 35.85
C ARG A 512 25.70 -25.44 34.75
N TYR A 513 25.41 -26.68 35.13
CA TYR A 513 25.16 -27.79 34.20
C TYR A 513 23.69 -28.01 33.85
N GLU A 514 22.77 -27.19 34.37
CA GLU A 514 21.31 -27.33 34.21
C GLU A 514 20.72 -26.22 33.33
N ARG A 515 21.54 -25.32 32.76
CA ARG A 515 21.11 -24.13 32.01
C ARG A 515 20.52 -24.49 30.65
N ILE A 516 19.28 -24.05 30.39
CA ILE A 516 18.68 -23.98 29.05
C ILE A 516 19.22 -22.75 28.35
N ILE A 517 19.45 -22.86 27.03
CA ILE A 517 20.04 -21.80 26.22
C ILE A 517 19.05 -21.40 25.12
N GLU A 518 18.79 -20.11 25.05
CA GLU A 518 18.14 -19.48 23.91
C GLU A 518 19.19 -18.71 23.12
N PHE A 519 19.30 -18.99 21.83
CA PHE A 519 20.22 -18.29 20.94
C PHE A 519 19.44 -17.47 19.93
N ALA A 520 19.83 -16.21 19.78
CA ALA A 520 19.29 -15.31 18.78
C ALA A 520 20.42 -14.62 18.02
N VAL A 521 20.29 -14.49 16.71
CA VAL A 521 21.16 -13.66 15.87
C VAL A 521 20.34 -13.00 14.77
N ARG A 522 20.71 -11.77 14.41
CA ARG A 522 20.11 -10.98 13.35
C ARG A 522 21.17 -10.31 12.49
N ASP A 523 21.02 -10.44 11.18
CA ASP A 523 21.76 -9.63 10.20
C ASP A 523 21.23 -8.19 10.21
N LEU A 524 22.12 -7.24 10.48
CA LEU A 524 21.77 -5.83 10.55
C LEU A 524 21.34 -5.26 9.19
N MET A 525 21.80 -5.84 8.07
CA MET A 525 21.36 -5.46 6.72
C MET A 525 19.96 -5.95 6.39
N GLY A 526 19.39 -6.87 7.19
CA GLY A 526 18.05 -7.41 6.99
C GLY A 526 17.94 -8.40 5.83
N GLY A 527 16.74 -8.53 5.24
CA GLY A 527 16.44 -9.47 4.16
C GLY A 527 15.76 -10.78 4.63
N LYS A 528 15.50 -11.69 3.68
CA LYS A 528 14.83 -12.96 3.94
C LYS A 528 15.66 -13.82 4.90
N ASN A 529 15.00 -14.43 5.89
CA ASN A 529 15.62 -15.25 6.94
C ASN A 529 16.75 -14.53 7.69
N SER A 530 16.75 -13.19 7.75
CA SER A 530 17.79 -12.36 8.40
C SER A 530 17.92 -12.54 9.90
N THR A 531 17.18 -13.48 10.48
CA THR A 531 17.15 -13.77 11.90
C THR A 531 17.16 -15.27 12.10
N ILE A 532 17.94 -15.74 13.06
CA ILE A 532 17.82 -17.07 13.66
C ILE A 532 17.44 -16.89 15.11
N GLN A 533 16.42 -17.63 15.55
CA GLN A 533 16.06 -17.77 16.96
C GLN A 533 15.79 -19.24 17.23
N THR A 534 16.45 -19.80 18.24
CA THR A 534 16.23 -21.21 18.58
C THR A 534 16.53 -21.46 20.05
N LEU A 535 15.76 -22.38 20.65
CA LEU A 535 16.18 -23.04 21.88
C LEU A 535 17.23 -24.09 21.51
N ILE A 536 18.24 -24.27 22.36
CA ILE A 536 19.28 -25.27 22.12
C ILE A 536 19.27 -26.28 23.25
N ASN A 537 19.20 -27.56 22.87
CA ASN A 537 19.26 -28.66 23.80
C ASN A 537 20.69 -28.77 24.37
N PRO A 538 20.87 -28.72 25.71
CA PRO A 538 22.20 -28.78 26.34
C PRO A 538 22.84 -30.18 26.32
N GLU A 539 22.13 -31.17 25.76
CA GLU A 539 22.50 -32.59 25.67
C GLU A 539 22.54 -33.32 27.02
N ARG A 540 21.74 -32.86 27.99
CA ARG A 540 21.72 -33.39 29.37
C ARG A 540 20.31 -33.35 29.94
N GLU A 541 20.05 -34.22 30.92
CA GLU A 541 18.76 -34.29 31.60
C GLU A 541 18.56 -33.05 32.49
N ILE A 542 17.59 -32.21 32.14
CA ILE A 542 17.23 -31.00 32.88
C ILE A 542 16.10 -31.37 33.84
N LYS A 543 16.34 -31.28 35.15
CA LYS A 543 15.30 -31.61 36.15
C LYS A 543 14.16 -30.59 36.09
N ASN A 544 12.92 -31.10 36.14
CA ASN A 544 11.65 -30.37 36.03
C ASN A 544 11.68 -28.96 36.65
N ALA A 545 11.87 -27.96 35.80
CA ALA A 545 11.83 -26.56 36.22
C ALA A 545 11.35 -25.65 35.08
N TYR A 546 10.80 -24.50 35.48
CA TYR A 546 10.12 -23.51 34.63
C TYR A 546 10.69 -22.13 34.94
N VAL A 547 11.35 -21.50 33.96
CA VAL A 547 11.98 -20.18 34.11
C VAL A 547 11.70 -19.38 32.85
N HIS A 548 11.17 -18.16 33.00
CA HIS A 548 10.85 -17.24 31.89
C HIS A 548 10.00 -17.86 30.76
N GLY A 549 9.09 -18.78 31.08
CA GLY A 549 8.22 -19.41 30.07
C GLY A 549 8.82 -20.64 29.37
N ILE A 550 10.07 -21.01 29.69
CA ILE A 550 10.74 -22.17 29.09
C ILE A 550 10.78 -23.33 30.10
N SER A 551 10.25 -24.48 29.70
CA SER A 551 10.27 -25.70 30.52
C SER A 551 11.35 -26.68 30.06
N SER A 552 11.87 -27.47 31.00
CA SER A 552 12.69 -28.66 30.71
C SER A 552 12.06 -29.56 29.63
N SER A 553 10.74 -29.74 29.64
CA SER A 553 10.02 -30.53 28.63
C SER A 553 10.02 -29.90 27.23
N MET A 554 10.11 -28.57 27.09
CA MET A 554 10.21 -27.90 25.79
C MET A 554 11.57 -28.13 25.14
N VAL A 555 12.65 -28.13 25.92
CA VAL A 555 14.03 -28.23 25.41
C VAL A 555 14.46 -29.68 25.17
N CYS A 556 13.86 -30.61 25.90
CA CYS A 556 14.08 -32.05 25.71
C CYS A 556 13.23 -32.64 24.56
N LYS A 557 12.43 -31.84 23.85
CA LYS A 557 11.69 -32.34 22.69
C LYS A 557 12.66 -32.74 21.56
N PRO A 558 12.34 -33.78 20.78
CA PRO A 558 13.22 -34.31 19.73
C PRO A 558 13.45 -33.35 18.55
N ASP A 559 12.65 -32.30 18.42
CA ASP A 559 12.71 -31.26 17.38
C ASP A 559 13.65 -30.10 17.72
N ILE A 560 14.09 -29.98 18.97
CA ILE A 560 15.03 -28.94 19.42
C ILE A 560 16.48 -29.37 19.13
N PRO A 561 17.26 -28.60 18.36
CA PRO A 561 18.61 -28.98 17.97
C PRO A 561 19.59 -28.93 19.14
N ARG A 562 20.60 -29.80 19.10
CA ARG A 562 21.77 -29.72 19.98
C ARG A 562 22.80 -28.74 19.43
N PHE A 563 23.75 -28.27 20.25
CA PHE A 563 24.82 -27.37 19.78
C PHE A 563 25.61 -27.93 18.59
N ARG A 564 25.94 -29.23 18.61
CA ARG A 564 26.63 -29.90 17.49
C ARG A 564 25.83 -29.91 16.17
N GLU A 565 24.51 -29.85 16.26
CA GLU A 565 23.59 -29.82 15.11
C GLU A 565 23.32 -28.37 14.67
N PHE A 566 23.33 -27.43 15.62
CA PHE A 566 23.09 -26.02 15.40
C PHE A 566 24.31 -25.30 14.78
N ILE A 567 25.54 -25.61 15.20
CA ILE A 567 26.75 -24.92 14.72
C ILE A 567 26.91 -24.98 13.19
N PRO A 568 26.72 -26.13 12.51
CA PRO A 568 26.75 -26.16 11.05
C PRO A 568 25.71 -25.24 10.40
N ILE A 569 24.51 -25.12 10.98
CA ILE A 569 23.44 -24.24 10.52
C ILE A 569 23.85 -22.77 10.69
N LEU A 570 24.44 -22.43 11.84
CA LEU A 570 24.96 -21.10 12.13
C LEU A 570 26.06 -20.70 11.13
N LEU A 571 27.00 -21.62 10.83
CA LEU A 571 28.06 -21.38 9.84
C LEU A 571 27.47 -21.14 8.44
N GLN A 572 26.50 -21.95 8.02
CA GLN A 572 25.84 -21.78 6.73
C GLN A 572 25.09 -20.44 6.63
N TYR A 573 24.42 -20.04 7.71
CA TYR A 573 23.74 -18.76 7.82
C TYR A 573 24.70 -17.57 7.65
N VAL A 574 25.90 -17.66 8.23
CA VAL A 574 26.92 -16.61 8.13
C VAL A 574 27.50 -16.56 6.72
N LEU A 575 27.83 -17.72 6.16
CA LEU A 575 28.37 -17.82 4.81
C LEU A 575 27.40 -17.27 3.75
N SER A 576 26.09 -17.48 3.91
CA SER A 576 25.10 -16.94 2.98
C SER A 576 24.97 -15.41 3.01
N ARG A 577 25.57 -14.75 4.01
CA ARG A 577 25.49 -13.29 4.25
C ARG A 577 26.83 -12.59 4.14
N GLN A 578 27.91 -13.35 4.17
CA GLN A 578 29.26 -12.80 4.12
C GLN A 578 29.48 -12.11 2.78
N MET A 579 29.76 -10.80 2.85
CA MET A 579 30.15 -10.03 1.68
C MET A 579 31.52 -10.49 1.18
N ALA A 580 31.67 -10.60 -0.14
CA ALA A 580 32.94 -11.03 -0.73
C ALA A 580 34.08 -10.10 -0.31
N ASP A 581 35.14 -10.70 0.25
CA ASP A 581 36.37 -10.03 0.69
C ASP A 581 36.17 -8.95 1.78
N LYS A 582 35.08 -9.05 2.54
CA LYS A 582 34.82 -8.23 3.74
C LYS A 582 34.75 -9.09 5.00
N PRO A 583 35.13 -8.54 6.16
CA PRO A 583 35.03 -9.24 7.43
C PRO A 583 33.58 -9.42 7.90
N VAL A 584 33.35 -10.41 8.76
CA VAL A 584 32.10 -10.59 9.51
C VAL A 584 32.27 -10.04 10.91
N LEU A 585 31.44 -9.05 11.26
CA LEU A 585 31.45 -8.35 12.53
C LEU A 585 30.26 -8.80 13.39
N TRP A 586 30.53 -9.54 14.45
CA TRP A 586 29.57 -9.96 15.45
C TRP A 586 29.45 -8.93 16.57
N VAL A 587 28.23 -8.52 16.89
CA VAL A 587 27.95 -7.51 17.91
C VAL A 587 27.11 -8.14 19.01
N ALA A 588 27.59 -8.05 20.24
CA ALA A 588 26.87 -8.48 21.44
C ALA A 588 26.95 -7.41 22.53
N HIS A 589 26.06 -7.46 23.50
CA HIS A 589 26.10 -6.63 24.69
C HIS A 589 26.67 -7.46 25.83
N ASN A 590 27.83 -7.07 26.38
CA ASN A 590 28.61 -7.91 27.32
C ASN A 590 29.24 -9.17 26.69
N GLY A 591 29.43 -9.14 25.36
CA GLY A 591 29.96 -10.27 24.60
C GLY A 591 31.35 -10.74 25.04
N ARG A 592 32.20 -9.85 25.57
CA ARG A 592 33.57 -10.22 25.99
C ARG A 592 33.58 -11.07 27.28
N SER A 593 32.57 -10.90 28.12
CA SER A 593 32.49 -11.56 29.43
C SER A 593 31.72 -12.87 29.37
N PHE A 594 30.76 -13.00 28.46
CA PHE A 594 29.85 -14.14 28.42
C PHE A 594 29.63 -14.73 27.03
N ASP A 595 28.98 -14.00 26.10
CA ASP A 595 28.46 -14.61 24.86
C ASP A 595 29.56 -15.22 23.98
N VAL A 596 30.67 -14.52 23.81
CA VAL A 596 31.78 -14.98 22.94
C VAL A 596 32.56 -16.13 23.60
N PRO A 597 32.97 -16.06 24.88
CA PRO A 597 33.54 -17.22 25.57
C PRO A 597 32.61 -18.45 25.58
N PHE A 598 31.30 -18.24 25.73
CA PHE A 598 30.30 -19.31 25.72
C PHE A 598 30.23 -19.98 24.34
N LEU A 599 30.08 -19.18 23.28
CA LEU A 599 30.03 -19.68 21.91
C LEU A 599 31.32 -20.42 21.54
N MET A 600 32.49 -19.88 21.91
CA MET A 600 33.79 -20.55 21.71
C MET A 600 33.83 -21.93 22.39
N TYR A 601 33.36 -22.03 23.63
CA TYR A 601 33.33 -23.30 24.37
C TYR A 601 32.46 -24.35 23.64
N GLU A 602 31.30 -23.95 23.10
CA GLU A 602 30.40 -24.86 22.39
C GLU A 602 30.96 -25.31 21.01
N PHE A 603 31.69 -24.43 20.32
CA PHE A 603 32.47 -24.81 19.12
C PHE A 603 33.53 -25.86 19.44
N GLN A 604 34.32 -25.64 20.50
CA GLN A 604 35.33 -26.61 20.97
C GLN A 604 34.68 -27.94 21.39
N ARG A 605 33.58 -27.89 22.15
CA ARG A 605 32.85 -29.08 22.60
C ARG A 605 32.29 -29.88 21.42
N SER A 606 31.84 -29.19 20.38
CA SER A 606 31.31 -29.79 19.15
C SER A 606 32.40 -30.26 18.18
N LYS A 607 33.69 -30.04 18.52
CA LYS A 607 34.85 -30.34 17.66
C LYS A 607 34.79 -29.64 16.29
N ILE A 608 34.20 -28.45 16.25
CA ILE A 608 34.13 -27.60 15.06
C ILE A 608 34.97 -26.35 15.34
N GLU A 609 35.91 -26.01 14.45
CA GLU A 609 36.72 -24.82 14.58
C GLU A 609 35.89 -23.56 14.24
N MET A 610 35.97 -22.54 15.10
CA MET A 610 35.28 -21.28 14.86
C MET A 610 36.07 -20.45 13.81
N PRO A 611 35.43 -19.84 12.81
CA PRO A 611 36.15 -19.11 11.77
C PRO A 611 37.02 -17.98 12.33
N GLY A 612 38.31 -17.98 11.95
CA GLY A 612 39.30 -17.01 12.45
C GLY A 612 39.16 -15.59 11.89
N ASP A 613 38.31 -15.41 10.87
CA ASP A 613 37.96 -14.12 10.28
C ASP A 613 36.75 -13.45 10.95
N TRP A 614 36.14 -14.09 11.95
CA TRP A 614 35.09 -13.47 12.78
C TRP A 614 35.69 -12.47 13.75
N LEU A 615 35.18 -11.23 13.66
CA LEU A 615 35.51 -10.13 14.55
C LEU A 615 34.34 -9.87 15.49
N PHE A 616 34.60 -9.58 16.76
CA PHE A 616 33.57 -9.35 17.76
C PHE A 616 33.65 -7.96 18.34
N VAL A 617 32.50 -7.33 18.56
CA VAL A 617 32.37 -6.03 19.23
C VAL A 617 31.49 -6.21 20.45
N ASP A 618 32.05 -5.86 21.60
CA ASP A 618 31.29 -5.70 22.83
C ASP A 618 30.81 -4.25 22.94
N THR A 619 29.50 -4.05 22.97
CA THR A 619 28.91 -2.72 23.07
C THR A 619 29.00 -2.14 24.49
N LEU A 620 29.25 -2.96 25.52
CA LEU A 620 29.26 -2.52 26.92
C LEU A 620 30.37 -1.49 27.22
N PRO A 621 31.65 -1.68 26.82
CA PRO A 621 32.69 -0.66 26.98
C PRO A 621 32.44 0.61 26.16
N ILE A 622 31.73 0.49 25.04
CA ILE A 622 31.39 1.63 24.18
C ILE A 622 30.28 2.44 24.85
N ALA A 623 29.25 1.78 25.40
CA ALA A 623 28.15 2.42 26.11
C ALA A 623 28.61 3.19 27.35
N ARG A 624 29.70 2.79 28.01
CA ARG A 624 30.30 3.53 29.14
C ARG A 624 30.88 4.91 28.78
N GLN A 625 30.99 5.21 27.49
CA GLN A 625 31.41 6.53 26.99
C GLN A 625 30.23 7.51 26.93
N LEU A 626 28.99 7.01 27.08
CA LEU A 626 27.78 7.83 27.05
C LEU A 626 27.67 8.70 28.31
N ILE A 627 27.14 9.90 28.09
CA ILE A 627 26.98 10.95 29.08
C ILE A 627 25.50 11.32 29.11
N ASP A 628 24.93 11.55 30.29
CA ASP A 628 23.54 11.97 30.47
C ASP A 628 23.34 13.47 30.19
N SER A 629 22.09 13.94 30.34
CA SER A 629 21.71 15.34 30.08
C SER A 629 22.44 16.36 30.97
N ASP A 630 22.99 15.91 32.10
CA ASP A 630 23.68 16.76 33.07
C ASP A 630 25.20 16.77 32.83
N GLY A 631 25.70 16.05 31.82
CA GLY A 631 27.12 15.98 31.51
C GLY A 631 27.87 14.89 32.30
N GLU A 632 27.14 14.01 33.00
CA GLU A 632 27.72 12.94 33.81
C GLU A 632 27.64 11.56 33.13
N LYS A 633 28.56 10.64 33.46
CA LYS A 633 28.51 9.28 32.90
C LYS A 633 27.28 8.54 33.38
N LEU A 634 26.63 7.79 32.49
CA LEU A 634 25.51 6.91 32.83
C LEU A 634 25.86 5.97 33.99
N LYS A 635 25.03 6.01 35.05
CA LYS A 635 25.19 5.21 36.27
C LYS A 635 25.16 3.70 36.00
N SER A 636 24.40 3.27 35.00
CA SER A 636 24.30 1.89 34.56
C SER A 636 24.12 1.84 33.06
N VAL A 637 24.84 0.93 32.42
CA VAL A 637 24.81 0.70 30.97
C VAL A 637 24.34 -0.71 30.62
N SER A 638 23.54 -1.33 31.48
CA SER A 638 22.87 -2.59 31.14
C SER A 638 21.91 -2.38 29.97
N LEU A 639 21.62 -3.45 29.22
CA LEU A 639 20.76 -3.36 28.05
C LEU A 639 19.37 -2.78 28.36
N ASP A 640 18.77 -3.17 29.50
CA ASP A 640 17.50 -2.60 29.99
C ASP A 640 17.59 -1.10 30.29
N ASN A 641 18.68 -0.64 30.92
CA ASN A 641 18.87 0.77 31.22
C ASN A 641 19.15 1.57 29.94
N LEU A 642 19.88 1.00 28.97
CA LEU A 642 20.08 1.61 27.65
C LEU A 642 18.78 1.66 26.85
N ARG A 643 17.93 0.64 26.95
CA ARG A 643 16.58 0.62 26.36
C ARG A 643 15.74 1.75 26.92
N GLU A 644 15.73 1.92 28.25
CA GLU A 644 15.00 3.00 28.92
C GLU A 644 15.56 4.38 28.57
N HIS A 645 16.89 4.52 28.59
CA HIS A 645 17.60 5.75 28.22
C HIS A 645 17.25 6.18 26.79
N TYR A 646 17.26 5.24 25.83
CA TYR A 646 16.92 5.51 24.43
C TYR A 646 15.42 5.42 24.11
N LYS A 647 14.57 5.18 25.11
CA LYS A 647 13.11 5.02 24.97
C LYS A 647 12.73 4.00 23.89
N ILE A 648 13.46 2.89 23.81
CA ILE A 648 13.22 1.82 22.84
C ILE A 648 12.00 1.00 23.30
N PRO A 649 10.96 0.81 22.48
CA PRO A 649 9.74 0.10 22.86
C PRO A 649 10.01 -1.41 23.08
N LEU A 650 9.35 -2.00 24.09
CA LEU A 650 9.37 -3.45 24.29
C LEU A 650 8.62 -4.17 23.16
N ALA A 651 9.27 -5.16 22.54
CA ALA A 651 8.61 -6.09 21.64
C ALA A 651 7.80 -7.11 22.46
N GLY A 652 6.48 -6.91 22.54
CA GLY A 652 5.61 -7.64 23.48
C GLY A 652 5.34 -9.13 23.21
N SER A 653 5.98 -9.74 22.21
CA SER A 653 5.69 -11.13 21.79
C SER A 653 6.92 -12.00 21.46
N ALA A 654 8.15 -11.51 21.65
CA ALA A 654 9.38 -12.28 21.37
C ALA A 654 9.95 -12.92 22.66
N HIS A 655 10.61 -14.08 22.56
CA HIS A 655 11.41 -14.61 23.68
C HIS A 655 12.64 -13.72 23.96
N ARG A 656 13.26 -13.90 25.13
CA ARG A 656 14.15 -12.93 25.75
C ARG A 656 15.41 -12.66 24.92
N ALA A 657 16.08 -13.68 24.41
CA ALA A 657 17.29 -13.47 23.61
C ALA A 657 17.01 -12.68 22.32
N MET A 658 15.88 -12.94 21.64
CA MET A 658 15.51 -12.14 20.46
C MET A 658 15.08 -10.72 20.82
N GLN A 659 14.41 -10.56 21.95
CA GLN A 659 14.06 -9.24 22.46
C GLN A 659 15.33 -8.42 22.75
N ASP A 660 16.35 -9.05 23.29
CA ASP A 660 17.66 -8.44 23.57
C ASP A 660 18.44 -8.18 22.28
N VAL A 661 18.44 -9.08 21.28
CA VAL A 661 19.00 -8.80 19.94
C VAL A 661 18.32 -7.61 19.27
N ILE A 662 16.99 -7.56 19.28
CA ILE A 662 16.23 -6.45 18.69
C ILE A 662 16.57 -5.14 19.41
N THR A 663 16.56 -5.16 20.75
CA THR A 663 16.93 -4.01 21.57
C THR A 663 18.35 -3.57 21.27
N LEU A 664 19.29 -4.50 21.16
CA LEU A 664 20.69 -4.25 20.87
C LEU A 664 20.90 -3.69 19.46
N CYS A 665 20.12 -4.11 18.45
CA CYS A 665 20.17 -3.48 17.13
C CYS A 665 19.85 -1.97 17.21
N TYR A 666 18.81 -1.60 17.96
CA TYR A 666 18.44 -0.20 18.17
C TYR A 666 19.48 0.55 19.02
N VAL A 667 19.95 -0.06 20.11
CA VAL A 667 21.00 0.50 20.98
C VAL A 667 22.26 0.74 20.16
N LEU A 668 22.71 -0.22 19.36
CA LEU A 668 23.90 -0.10 18.51
C LEU A 668 23.76 1.10 17.56
N GLN A 669 22.63 1.23 16.86
CA GLN A 669 22.39 2.36 15.94
C GLN A 669 22.43 3.71 16.67
N LYS A 670 21.78 3.81 17.84
CA LYS A 670 21.76 5.05 18.64
C LYS A 670 23.13 5.40 19.20
N LEU A 671 23.82 4.41 19.74
CA LEU A 671 25.14 4.53 20.34
C LEU A 671 26.21 4.88 19.30
N THR A 672 26.15 4.31 18.09
CA THR A 672 27.05 4.71 16.99
C THR A 672 26.76 6.11 16.49
N PHE A 673 25.49 6.53 16.48
CA PHE A 673 25.11 7.88 16.07
C PHE A 673 25.60 8.93 17.08
N GLU A 674 25.36 8.71 18.36
CA GLU A 674 25.68 9.63 19.44
C GLU A 674 27.19 9.81 19.63
N LEU A 675 27.94 8.70 19.57
CA LEU A 675 29.40 8.71 19.67
C LEU A 675 30.10 8.96 18.32
N LYS A 676 29.34 9.23 17.25
CA LYS A 676 29.83 9.44 15.88
C LYS A 676 30.78 8.34 15.40
N LEU A 677 30.44 7.09 15.72
CA LEU A 677 31.22 5.91 15.36
C LEU A 677 30.79 5.38 13.99
N THR A 678 31.76 5.21 13.12
CA THR A 678 31.62 4.56 11.82
C THR A 678 31.91 3.05 11.94
N VAL A 679 31.46 2.25 10.97
CA VAL A 679 31.75 0.80 10.95
C VAL A 679 33.26 0.49 10.94
N PRO A 680 34.13 1.22 10.20
CA PRO A 680 35.58 1.07 10.34
C PRO A 680 36.10 1.30 11.77
N GLN A 681 35.57 2.29 12.49
CA GLN A 681 35.95 2.52 13.89
C GLN A 681 35.41 1.44 14.84
N LEU A 682 34.30 0.77 14.49
CA LEU A 682 33.85 -0.42 15.21
C LEU A 682 34.78 -1.62 14.94
N LEU A 683 35.26 -1.77 13.71
CA LEU A 683 36.25 -2.80 13.36
C LEU A 683 37.58 -2.60 14.11
N GLU A 684 38.05 -1.37 14.26
CA GLU A 684 39.23 -1.04 15.08
C GLU A 684 39.04 -1.39 16.57
N ARG A 685 37.80 -1.37 17.06
CA ARG A 685 37.43 -1.71 18.44
C ARG A 685 37.06 -3.19 18.61
N SER A 686 37.11 -3.97 17.53
CA SER A 686 36.77 -5.38 17.56
C SER A 686 37.91 -6.23 18.14
N PHE A 687 37.58 -7.43 18.59
CA PHE A 687 38.53 -8.43 19.06
C PHE A 687 38.27 -9.78 18.39
N ARG A 688 39.30 -10.62 18.34
CA ARG A 688 39.22 -12.01 17.89
C ARG A 688 39.10 -12.94 19.07
N VAL A 689 38.66 -14.16 18.81
CA VAL A 689 38.63 -15.20 19.85
C VAL A 689 40.03 -15.55 20.37
N SER A 690 41.07 -15.42 19.54
CA SER A 690 42.48 -15.55 19.97
C SER A 690 42.89 -14.53 21.04
N ASP A 691 42.18 -13.40 21.13
CA ASP A 691 42.48 -12.30 22.06
C ASP A 691 41.85 -12.51 23.43
N LEU A 692 41.00 -13.54 23.56
CA LEU A 692 40.45 -13.98 24.83
C LEU A 692 41.44 -14.96 25.49
N SER A 693 41.74 -14.73 26.77
CA SER A 693 42.47 -15.72 27.55
C SER A 693 41.63 -16.99 27.64
N THR A 694 42.24 -18.16 27.40
CA THR A 694 41.57 -19.46 27.49
C THR A 694 40.78 -19.54 28.80
N PRO A 695 39.47 -19.82 28.77
CA PRO A 695 38.65 -19.82 29.97
C PRO A 695 39.20 -20.83 30.95
N ARG A 696 39.50 -20.40 32.18
CA ARG A 696 39.79 -21.34 33.26
C ARG A 696 38.54 -22.20 33.45
N PRO A 697 38.65 -23.54 33.40
CA PRO A 697 37.50 -24.40 33.65
C PRO A 697 36.98 -24.11 35.06
N GLY A 698 35.79 -23.49 35.17
CA GLY A 698 35.14 -23.27 36.47
C GLY A 698 34.58 -21.86 36.76
N LYS A 699 34.84 -20.81 35.97
CA LYS A 699 34.15 -19.50 36.12
C LYS A 699 33.00 -19.32 35.16
#